data_AF-V9FEC2-F1
#
_entry.id   AF-V9FEC2-F1
#
_cell.length_a   1.000
_cell.length_b   1.000
_cell.length_c   1.000
_cell.angle_alpha   90.00
_cell.angle_beta   90.00
_cell.angle_gamma   90.00
#
_symmetry.space_group_name_H-M   'P 1'
#
loop_
_entity.id
_entity.type
_entity.pdbx_description
1 polymer ?
#
loop_
_entity_poly.entity_id
_entity_poly.type
_entity_poly.pdbx_seq_one_letter_code
_entity_poly.pdbx_strand_id
1 'polypeptide(L)'
;MDDSDGATFTSFSTSVSGIYSRRATIEKRGRKPSKSALAVAVGSYIASPSAATASDLYRTAQKLSAHNEFFATNHTALCLQLLDTLAEHLLAVASVNKATDTQDEASTQYSQPTQTQQTPEDSLQLLELSYLFARKTIIGYPSHALCKLLQWLVENVSVSALRNGCETDTGLKLQLLVLAEMIKISAGVRIYAKEMKKIKDYYRSLTILLNSTEDAELLVFSMAILARLVLSESMGSKLFSEKNVDQAFVLIFSVLDGSWHDNTDESMSDTTTILDRRSLLQMVSADLLCDLADSQEILELLEKYPKILPTIDNCFMVINLNGEAEQILVAAHFLASIVQLSHVFRKMLIKSLSDQDVLYRVLQTTVHPSKLAATTTAQLILKVIGDDIRSIRSLFEPSENAERLNPVVAGMIRCITDATAVVQRAEDNEVLSNSDEYLHTVEVCHLLTKLNELPAIRSLCVETISLNQSATLIQVESALIGSVEPQDLTRFHPQLSIHLVSLLSSLLSDENMSDKNKRTLVQFLQTSEVSTVLGAALFNRSDKDIVVESLLLLTQSLTGSGNKRFHALGLAEGIVGFSQRIGDASDNLQSTIASLQANAEVSAKTVEKLQSEMQQMLHLQDEVKAQQDQALKDIGVKFTEQIRQKDDAIQKMRDVYEMKLREVTMQCESMGQHMNKQISSLQQRESLLQESRAKRGILEDENSELKRKVQVLEIRIEEIAQTHSVAMEEMKLREKELEELREEIATISGDYTAQREQLEAAQDETRRLEDELNEQKLTNENTYKELVLLSKAHKVLADEKKTIESEVDTIRDEMANLESMNISIQSRLQEKKELAEQLERKMARLDDAATVSKNALEDEREKRRAVSRDLDDLRKAHRKLESDMAMLEIQAAEQRLEVESKDEDLRKCEEEIRHLTNEVGKQAKLQALIHQLSSGVDNNVKINDGSFLGRDK
;
A
#
# COMPACT_ATOMS: atom_id res chain seq x y z
N MET A 1 -67.07 28.16 -16.89
CA MET A 1 -67.91 27.01 -16.51
C MET A 1 -67.43 26.53 -15.16
N ASP A 2 -67.65 27.38 -14.16
CA ASP A 2 -68.49 27.18 -12.98
C ASP A 2 -68.50 25.83 -12.24
N ASP A 3 -68.23 26.01 -10.94
CA ASP A 3 -68.78 25.38 -9.72
C ASP A 3 -67.96 24.27 -9.05
N SER A 4 -67.29 24.55 -7.91
CA SER A 4 -67.79 24.60 -6.50
C SER A 4 -67.99 23.18 -5.94
N ASP A 5 -67.62 22.74 -4.72
CA ASP A 5 -67.42 23.28 -3.36
C ASP A 5 -66.46 22.29 -2.62
N GLY A 6 -65.75 22.54 -1.50
CA GLY A 6 -65.94 23.49 -0.42
C GLY A 6 -66.77 22.93 0.74
N ALA A 7 -66.24 22.03 1.61
CA ALA A 7 -66.58 21.96 3.06
C ALA A 7 -65.97 20.75 3.83
N THR A 8 -64.92 21.04 4.58
CA THR A 8 -64.70 20.89 6.03
C THR A 8 -65.70 20.15 6.97
N PHE A 9 -65.10 19.54 8.01
CA PHE A 9 -65.51 19.37 9.44
C PHE A 9 -65.93 17.98 10.00
N THR A 10 -65.02 17.42 10.82
CA THR A 10 -65.15 16.73 12.13
C THR A 10 -65.89 15.39 12.30
N SER A 11 -65.25 14.42 12.99
CA SER A 11 -65.57 14.13 14.41
C SER A 11 -64.72 13.03 15.12
N PHE A 12 -64.39 13.33 16.39
CA PHE A 12 -64.18 12.52 17.61
C PHE A 12 -63.22 11.30 17.72
N SER A 13 -62.08 11.59 18.36
CA SER A 13 -61.54 11.02 19.63
C SER A 13 -61.92 9.60 20.09
N THR A 14 -60.89 8.82 20.42
CA THR A 14 -60.83 8.08 21.69
C THR A 14 -59.40 8.13 22.25
N SER A 15 -59.34 8.43 23.54
CA SER A 15 -58.16 8.73 24.34
C SER A 15 -57.92 7.63 25.37
N VAL A 16 -56.68 7.15 25.51
CA VAL A 16 -56.16 6.64 26.78
C VAL A 16 -54.69 7.07 26.94
N SER A 17 -54.43 7.67 28.09
CA SER A 17 -53.24 8.38 28.56
C SER A 17 -52.04 7.49 28.92
N GLY A 18 -50.83 8.05 28.85
CA GLY A 18 -49.66 7.49 29.55
C GLY A 18 -48.30 8.13 29.24
N ILE A 19 -48.11 9.39 29.64
CA ILE A 19 -46.87 10.00 30.17
C ILE A 19 -45.54 9.47 29.61
N TYR A 20 -44.85 10.20 28.72
CA TYR A 20 -43.38 10.33 28.71
C TYR A 20 -42.93 11.59 27.92
N SER A 21 -41.83 12.17 28.40
CA SER A 21 -41.27 13.50 28.12
C SER A 21 -41.11 13.93 26.66
N ARG A 22 -41.40 15.23 26.43
CA ARG A 22 -41.06 16.03 25.26
C ARG A 22 -39.58 15.85 24.84
N ARG A 23 -39.34 15.19 23.69
CA ARG A 23 -38.20 15.49 22.80
C ARG A 23 -38.71 16.45 21.74
N ALA A 24 -38.21 17.69 21.76
CA ALA A 24 -38.40 18.62 20.66
C ALA A 24 -37.52 18.17 19.49
N THR A 25 -38.15 17.66 18.44
CA THR A 25 -37.53 17.42 17.13
C THR A 25 -37.26 18.77 16.47
N ILE A 26 -36.03 19.26 16.59
CA ILE A 26 -35.48 20.23 15.65
C ILE A 26 -35.03 19.42 14.44
N GLU A 27 -35.84 19.43 13.38
CA GLU A 27 -35.40 19.06 12.04
C GLU A 27 -34.25 20.00 11.64
N LYS A 28 -33.00 19.58 11.89
CA LYS A 28 -31.85 20.14 11.19
C LYS A 28 -31.97 19.70 9.73
N ARG A 29 -32.41 20.63 8.87
CA ARG A 29 -32.08 20.60 7.43
C ARG A 29 -30.59 20.30 7.30
N GLY A 30 -30.24 19.09 6.88
CA GLY A 30 -28.87 18.73 6.56
C GLY A 30 -28.35 19.63 5.44
N ARG A 31 -27.48 20.60 5.78
CA ARG A 31 -26.52 21.11 4.81
C ARG A 31 -25.58 19.95 4.50
N LYS A 32 -25.45 19.57 3.21
CA LYS A 32 -24.41 18.64 2.78
C LYS A 32 -23.03 19.23 3.16
N PRO A 33 -22.10 18.41 3.66
CA PRO A 33 -20.80 18.86 4.17
C PRO A 33 -19.94 19.50 3.07
N SER A 34 -19.13 20.48 3.45
CA SER A 34 -18.14 21.14 2.58
C SER A 34 -16.92 20.24 2.41
N LYS A 35 -16.98 19.31 1.46
CA LYS A 35 -15.82 18.50 1.02
C LYS A 35 -14.67 19.41 0.55
N SER A 36 -13.42 18.95 0.68
CA SER A 36 -12.25 19.69 0.15
C SER A 36 -12.43 19.95 -1.34
N ALA A 37 -11.95 21.10 -1.84
CA ALA A 37 -12.15 21.49 -3.23
C ALA A 37 -11.66 20.39 -4.21
N LEU A 38 -10.57 19.71 -3.86
CA LEU A 38 -10.04 18.60 -4.65
C LEU A 38 -10.94 17.35 -4.57
N ALA A 39 -11.44 16.99 -3.38
CA ALA A 39 -12.37 15.87 -3.24
C ALA A 39 -13.71 16.11 -3.98
N VAL A 40 -14.19 17.35 -4.02
CA VAL A 40 -15.36 17.76 -4.83
C VAL A 40 -15.06 17.62 -6.33
N ALA A 41 -13.89 18.07 -6.77
CA ALA A 41 -13.50 17.99 -8.17
C ALA A 41 -13.34 16.52 -8.62
N VAL A 42 -12.71 15.68 -7.80
CA VAL A 42 -12.59 14.22 -8.04
C VAL A 42 -13.97 13.58 -8.13
N GLY A 43 -14.87 13.86 -7.18
CA GLY A 43 -16.23 13.31 -7.19
C GLY A 43 -17.03 13.74 -8.42
N SER A 44 -16.90 15.01 -8.82
CA SER A 44 -17.56 15.55 -10.04
C SER A 44 -17.01 14.92 -11.31
N TYR A 45 -15.68 14.69 -11.37
CA TYR A 45 -15.03 14.04 -12.50
C TYR A 45 -15.43 12.56 -12.64
N ILE A 46 -15.41 11.80 -11.54
CA ILE A 46 -15.82 10.39 -11.54
C ILE A 46 -17.31 10.24 -11.93
N ALA A 47 -18.18 11.14 -11.44
CA ALA A 47 -19.61 11.09 -11.75
C ALA A 47 -19.92 11.45 -13.21
N SER A 48 -19.12 12.34 -13.81
CA SER A 48 -19.32 12.84 -15.18
C SER A 48 -17.97 13.22 -15.81
N PRO A 49 -17.22 12.25 -16.37
CA PRO A 49 -15.93 12.53 -17.00
C PRO A 49 -16.15 13.31 -18.30
N SER A 50 -15.54 14.51 -18.37
CA SER A 50 -15.61 15.43 -19.51
C SER A 50 -14.38 16.34 -19.52
N ALA A 51 -14.10 17.02 -20.63
CA ALA A 51 -13.01 18.00 -20.69
C ALA A 51 -13.14 19.12 -19.64
N ALA A 52 -14.38 19.58 -19.37
CA ALA A 52 -14.62 20.61 -18.36
C ALA A 52 -14.33 20.12 -16.94
N THR A 53 -14.83 18.93 -16.58
CA THR A 53 -14.56 18.34 -15.25
C THR A 53 -13.10 17.94 -15.08
N ALA A 54 -12.41 17.54 -16.15
CA ALA A 54 -10.96 17.30 -16.14
C ALA A 54 -10.16 18.59 -15.91
N SER A 55 -10.51 19.68 -16.59
CA SER A 55 -9.84 20.98 -16.43
C SER A 55 -10.02 21.56 -15.02
N ASP A 56 -11.22 21.42 -14.43
CA ASP A 56 -11.46 21.84 -13.06
C ASP A 56 -10.71 20.96 -12.04
N LEU A 57 -10.62 19.65 -12.29
CA LEU A 57 -9.79 18.74 -11.50
C LEU A 57 -8.31 19.13 -11.60
N TYR A 58 -7.82 19.39 -12.81
CA TYR A 58 -6.45 19.80 -13.09
C TYR A 58 -6.06 21.08 -12.36
N ARG A 59 -6.87 22.13 -12.46
CA ARG A 59 -6.64 23.41 -11.76
C ARG A 59 -6.55 23.24 -10.25
N THR A 60 -7.33 22.31 -9.70
CA THR A 60 -7.35 22.06 -8.25
C THR A 60 -6.19 21.17 -7.80
N ALA A 61 -5.78 20.22 -8.63
CA ALA A 61 -4.68 19.29 -8.38
C ALA A 61 -3.28 19.95 -8.47
N GLN A 62 -3.09 20.95 -9.34
CA GLN A 62 -1.79 21.61 -9.55
C GLN A 62 -1.13 22.25 -8.30
N LYS A 63 -1.89 22.49 -7.23
CA LYS A 63 -1.37 23.01 -5.96
C LYS A 63 -0.51 21.95 -5.27
N LEU A 64 0.77 22.25 -5.00
CA LEU A 64 1.69 21.29 -4.39
C LEU A 64 1.22 20.72 -3.03
N SER A 65 0.45 21.47 -2.24
CA SER A 65 -0.09 20.98 -0.96
C SER A 65 -1.28 20.02 -1.15
N ALA A 66 -2.05 20.17 -2.23
CA ALA A 66 -3.32 19.47 -2.42
C ALA A 66 -3.16 17.95 -2.57
N HIS A 67 -2.03 17.48 -3.09
CA HIS A 67 -1.77 16.03 -3.22
C HIS A 67 -1.43 15.36 -1.90
N ASN A 68 -0.65 16.00 -1.03
CA ASN A 68 -0.33 15.43 0.28
C ASN A 68 -1.60 15.28 1.14
N GLU A 69 -2.50 16.26 1.04
CA GLU A 69 -3.81 16.28 1.68
C GLU A 69 -4.71 15.15 1.18
N PHE A 70 -4.90 15.04 -0.14
CA PHE A 70 -5.82 14.07 -0.74
C PHE A 70 -5.45 12.62 -0.43
N PHE A 71 -4.17 12.27 -0.46
CA PHE A 71 -3.73 10.88 -0.26
C PHE A 71 -3.66 10.46 1.20
N ALA A 72 -3.50 11.39 2.14
CA ALA A 72 -3.51 11.08 3.57
C ALA A 72 -4.90 10.64 4.06
N THR A 73 -5.96 11.06 3.37
CA THR A 73 -7.36 10.93 3.81
C THR A 73 -8.21 10.00 2.95
N ASN A 74 -7.93 9.89 1.65
CA ASN A 74 -8.75 9.10 0.74
C ASN A 74 -8.21 7.68 0.59
N HIS A 75 -9.11 6.70 0.60
CA HIS A 75 -8.76 5.30 0.39
C HIS A 75 -8.10 5.09 -0.98
N THR A 76 -7.13 4.18 -1.05
CA THR A 76 -6.52 3.67 -2.29
C THR A 76 -7.58 3.33 -3.34
N ALA A 77 -8.75 2.83 -2.93
CA ALA A 77 -9.87 2.52 -3.82
C ALA A 77 -10.39 3.72 -4.63
N LEU A 78 -10.51 4.92 -4.02
CA LEU A 78 -10.95 6.12 -4.75
C LEU A 78 -9.91 6.55 -5.78
N CYS A 79 -8.62 6.45 -5.42
CA CYS A 79 -7.52 6.77 -6.31
C CYS A 79 -7.45 5.78 -7.49
N LEU A 80 -7.67 4.49 -7.24
CA LEU A 80 -7.75 3.47 -8.28
C LEU A 80 -8.95 3.71 -9.22
N GLN A 81 -10.13 4.01 -8.67
CA GLN A 81 -11.30 4.35 -9.48
C GLN A 81 -11.08 5.61 -10.33
N LEU A 82 -10.42 6.63 -9.77
CA LEU A 82 -10.05 7.84 -10.50
C LEU A 82 -9.06 7.52 -11.64
N LEU A 83 -8.03 6.71 -11.38
CA LEU A 83 -7.08 6.28 -12.39
C LEU A 83 -7.75 5.45 -13.49
N ASP A 84 -8.69 4.58 -13.15
CA ASP A 84 -9.50 3.83 -14.13
C ASP A 84 -10.30 4.78 -15.02
N THR A 85 -10.96 5.78 -14.41
CA THR A 85 -11.76 6.77 -15.13
C THR A 85 -10.87 7.66 -16.04
N LEU A 86 -9.69 8.05 -15.56
CA LEU A 86 -8.69 8.79 -16.35
C LEU A 86 -8.18 7.93 -17.51
N ALA A 87 -7.91 6.65 -17.28
CA ALA A 87 -7.45 5.71 -18.30
C ALA A 87 -8.49 5.55 -19.42
N GLU A 88 -9.76 5.34 -19.08
CA GLU A 88 -10.85 5.23 -20.06
C GLU A 88 -11.02 6.53 -20.86
N HIS A 89 -11.01 7.68 -20.19
CA HIS A 89 -11.17 8.98 -20.84
C HIS A 89 -9.98 9.28 -21.78
N LEU A 90 -8.75 8.98 -21.35
CA LEU A 90 -7.56 9.18 -22.15
C LEU A 90 -7.55 8.28 -23.39
N LEU A 91 -7.93 7.01 -23.25
CA LEU A 91 -8.05 6.08 -24.38
C LEU A 91 -9.13 6.50 -25.37
N ALA A 92 -10.26 7.04 -24.88
CA ALA A 92 -11.32 7.58 -25.73
C ALA A 92 -10.80 8.76 -26.57
N VAL A 93 -10.17 9.75 -25.94
CA VAL A 93 -9.57 10.91 -26.62
C VAL A 93 -8.48 10.47 -27.62
N ALA A 94 -7.61 9.53 -27.22
CA ALA A 94 -6.54 9.04 -28.08
C ALA A 94 -7.03 8.26 -29.32
N SER A 95 -8.19 7.60 -29.24
CA SER A 95 -8.77 6.90 -30.39
C SER A 95 -9.39 7.85 -31.42
N VAL A 96 -9.98 8.97 -30.97
CA VAL A 96 -10.48 10.04 -31.83
C VAL A 96 -9.34 10.72 -32.58
N ASN A 97 -8.23 11.02 -31.90
CA ASN A 97 -7.06 11.66 -32.53
C ASN A 97 -6.41 10.79 -33.62
N LYS A 98 -6.40 9.45 -33.45
CA LYS A 98 -5.91 8.53 -34.49
C LYS A 98 -6.78 8.53 -35.75
N ALA A 99 -8.10 8.74 -35.61
CA ALA A 99 -9.02 8.79 -36.74
C ALA A 99 -8.88 10.08 -37.56
N THR A 100 -8.61 11.21 -36.89
CA THR A 100 -8.35 12.51 -37.54
C THR A 100 -7.02 12.56 -38.27
N ASP A 101 -5.94 11.99 -37.70
CA ASP A 101 -4.62 11.94 -38.36
C ASP A 101 -4.65 11.15 -39.69
N THR A 102 -5.48 10.10 -39.78
CA THR A 102 -5.68 9.35 -41.04
C THR A 102 -6.53 10.08 -42.08
N GLN A 103 -7.32 11.09 -41.70
CA GLN A 103 -8.12 11.89 -42.65
C GLN A 103 -7.35 13.09 -43.22
N ASP A 104 -6.40 13.64 -42.46
CA ASP A 104 -5.61 14.81 -42.89
C ASP A 104 -4.53 14.48 -43.94
N GLU A 105 -4.07 13.22 -44.04
CA GLU A 105 -3.18 12.80 -45.14
C GLU A 105 -3.90 12.63 -46.49
N ALA A 106 -5.25 12.66 -46.53
CA ALA A 106 -6.03 12.40 -47.75
C ALA A 106 -6.92 13.57 -48.24
N SER A 107 -7.04 14.68 -47.51
CA SER A 107 -8.15 15.63 -47.71
C SER A 107 -7.73 17.09 -47.84
N THR A 108 -7.23 17.53 -49.01
CA THR A 108 -7.39 18.94 -49.41
C THR A 108 -8.83 19.15 -49.90
N GLN A 109 -9.75 19.57 -49.02
CA GLN A 109 -10.86 20.48 -49.37
C GLN A 109 -11.75 20.82 -48.16
N TYR A 110 -12.02 22.13 -48.05
CA TYR A 110 -13.01 22.81 -47.22
C TYR A 110 -14.17 21.95 -46.68
N SER A 111 -14.25 21.85 -45.35
CA SER A 111 -15.52 21.65 -44.63
C SER A 111 -15.43 22.35 -43.27
N GLN A 112 -16.41 23.18 -42.94
CA GLN A 112 -16.50 23.92 -41.68
C GLN A 112 -16.73 22.97 -40.49
N PRO A 113 -16.06 23.16 -39.33
CA PRO A 113 -16.28 22.31 -38.17
C PRO A 113 -17.51 22.80 -37.39
N THR A 114 -18.49 21.92 -37.19
CA THR A 114 -19.58 22.15 -36.25
C THR A 114 -19.49 21.09 -35.15
N GLN A 115 -19.33 21.55 -33.92
CA GLN A 115 -19.45 20.86 -32.62
C GLN A 115 -18.32 19.90 -32.18
N THR A 116 -17.59 20.37 -31.14
CA THR A 116 -16.65 19.67 -30.23
C THR A 116 -15.41 19.04 -30.86
N GLN A 117 -14.53 19.87 -31.42
CA GLN A 117 -13.11 19.51 -31.57
C GLN A 117 -12.47 19.46 -30.16
N GLN A 118 -12.23 18.25 -29.65
CA GLN A 118 -11.33 18.03 -28.51
C GLN A 118 -9.90 18.22 -29.00
N THR A 119 -9.10 18.96 -28.25
CA THR A 119 -7.78 19.45 -28.70
C THR A 119 -6.66 18.53 -28.22
N PRO A 120 -5.50 18.47 -28.89
CA PRO A 120 -4.33 17.73 -28.39
C PRO A 120 -3.91 18.14 -26.97
N GLU A 121 -4.23 19.37 -26.54
CA GLU A 121 -4.05 19.87 -25.17
C GLU A 121 -4.84 19.06 -24.12
N ASP A 122 -6.02 18.54 -24.46
CA ASP A 122 -6.84 17.73 -23.55
C ASP A 122 -6.14 16.42 -23.18
N SER A 123 -5.41 15.82 -24.13
CA SER A 123 -4.65 14.58 -23.89
C SER A 123 -3.45 14.79 -22.96
N LEU A 124 -2.78 15.95 -23.07
CA LEU A 124 -1.65 16.31 -22.20
C LEU A 124 -2.14 16.54 -20.76
N GLN A 125 -3.24 17.26 -20.58
CA GLN A 125 -3.84 17.48 -19.25
C GLN A 125 -4.24 16.16 -18.58
N LEU A 126 -4.82 15.22 -19.34
CA LEU A 126 -5.17 13.89 -18.81
C LEU A 126 -3.93 13.08 -18.43
N LEU A 127 -2.83 13.17 -19.18
CA LEU A 127 -1.57 12.52 -18.82
C LEU A 127 -1.00 13.12 -17.52
N GLU A 128 -1.01 14.44 -17.37
CA GLU A 128 -0.54 15.10 -16.15
C GLU A 128 -1.38 14.71 -14.93
N LEU A 129 -2.71 14.69 -15.07
CA LEU A 129 -3.60 14.16 -14.03
C LEU A 129 -3.27 12.70 -13.69
N SER A 130 -3.02 11.87 -14.70
CA SER A 130 -2.63 10.47 -14.49
C SER A 130 -1.34 10.34 -13.70
N TYR A 131 -0.34 11.18 -13.98
CA TYR A 131 0.92 11.24 -13.22
C TYR A 131 0.66 11.65 -11.76
N LEU A 132 -0.05 12.77 -11.57
CA LEU A 132 -0.31 13.35 -10.26
C LEU A 132 -1.04 12.37 -9.33
N PHE A 133 -1.98 11.58 -9.87
CA PHE A 133 -2.70 10.58 -9.10
C PHE A 133 -2.00 9.22 -9.01
N ALA A 134 -0.99 8.94 -9.84
CA ALA A 134 -0.17 7.73 -9.73
C ALA A 134 0.89 7.84 -8.60
N ARG A 135 1.44 9.04 -8.34
CA ARG A 135 2.64 9.27 -7.48
C ARG A 135 2.59 8.72 -6.05
N LYS A 136 1.41 8.48 -5.50
CA LYS A 136 1.21 7.92 -4.15
C LYS A 136 0.19 6.78 -4.10
N THR A 137 -0.21 6.26 -5.26
CA THR A 137 -1.20 5.19 -5.36
C THR A 137 -0.49 3.86 -5.56
N ILE A 138 -0.61 2.96 -4.59
CA ILE A 138 -0.16 1.57 -4.77
C ILE A 138 -1.20 0.85 -5.62
N ILE A 139 -0.85 0.61 -6.88
CA ILE A 139 -1.65 -0.20 -7.80
C ILE A 139 -1.28 -1.66 -7.54
N GLY A 140 -2.27 -2.48 -7.19
CA GLY A 140 -2.10 -3.93 -7.07
C GLY A 140 -1.86 -4.55 -8.45
N TYR A 141 -2.74 -5.46 -8.88
CA TYR A 141 -2.79 -5.83 -10.29
C TYR A 141 -3.60 -4.78 -11.07
N PRO A 142 -3.14 -4.30 -12.23
CA PRO A 142 -3.86 -3.27 -12.98
C PRO A 142 -5.26 -3.75 -13.40
N SER A 143 -6.25 -2.88 -13.30
CA SER A 143 -7.60 -3.10 -13.81
C SER A 143 -7.59 -3.28 -15.34
N HIS A 144 -8.71 -3.67 -15.94
CA HIS A 144 -8.83 -3.74 -17.41
C HIS A 144 -8.55 -2.41 -18.10
N ALA A 145 -9.04 -1.30 -17.54
CA ALA A 145 -8.82 0.04 -18.06
C ALA A 145 -7.33 0.41 -18.01
N LEU A 146 -6.68 0.18 -16.87
CA LEU A 146 -5.25 0.45 -16.70
C LEU A 146 -4.40 -0.48 -17.56
N CYS A 147 -4.78 -1.75 -17.73
CA CYS A 147 -4.12 -2.68 -18.64
C CYS A 147 -4.07 -2.11 -20.07
N LYS A 148 -5.21 -1.63 -20.58
CA LYS A 148 -5.28 -0.99 -21.91
C LYS A 148 -4.46 0.29 -21.99
N LEU A 149 -4.48 1.13 -20.95
CA LEU A 149 -3.66 2.33 -20.89
C LEU A 149 -2.17 2.01 -20.93
N LEU A 150 -1.73 1.03 -20.14
CA LEU A 150 -0.33 0.59 -20.12
C LEU A 150 0.11 0.03 -21.47
N GLN A 151 -0.74 -0.78 -22.13
CA GLN A 151 -0.47 -1.25 -23.49
C GLN A 151 -0.35 -0.07 -24.46
N TRP A 152 -1.26 0.89 -24.39
CA TRP A 152 -1.23 2.09 -25.24
C TRP A 152 0.03 2.93 -25.00
N LEU A 153 0.44 3.14 -23.74
CA LEU A 153 1.67 3.85 -23.36
C LEU A 153 2.90 3.14 -23.96
N VAL A 154 3.01 1.83 -23.74
CA VAL A 154 4.13 1.02 -24.26
C VAL A 154 4.18 1.06 -25.78
N GLU A 155 3.05 0.93 -26.47
CA GLU A 155 2.98 0.97 -27.92
C GLU A 155 3.32 2.35 -28.50
N ASN A 156 2.72 3.41 -27.96
CA ASN A 156 2.95 4.76 -28.47
C ASN A 156 4.38 5.22 -28.21
N VAL A 157 4.92 5.00 -27.00
CA VAL A 157 6.31 5.36 -26.70
C VAL A 157 7.27 4.58 -27.59
N SER A 158 7.00 3.28 -27.87
CA SER A 158 7.84 2.48 -28.79
C SER A 158 7.95 3.11 -30.18
N VAL A 159 6.88 3.76 -30.65
CA VAL A 159 6.80 4.43 -31.97
C VAL A 159 7.37 5.85 -31.89
N SER A 160 6.95 6.66 -30.93
CA SER A 160 7.34 8.06 -30.79
C SER A 160 8.82 8.23 -30.45
N ALA A 161 9.40 7.34 -29.64
CA ALA A 161 10.83 7.38 -29.29
C ALA A 161 11.76 7.19 -30.51
N LEU A 162 11.25 6.66 -31.63
CA LEU A 162 12.01 6.45 -32.86
C LEU A 162 11.76 7.54 -33.93
N ARG A 163 10.90 8.53 -33.64
CA ARG A 163 10.63 9.65 -34.56
C ARG A 163 11.71 10.73 -34.43
N ASN A 164 12.01 11.39 -35.56
CA ASN A 164 12.88 12.56 -35.57
C ASN A 164 12.21 13.73 -34.81
N GLY A 165 12.96 14.42 -33.93
CA GLY A 165 12.43 15.54 -33.14
C GLY A 165 11.76 15.15 -31.82
N CYS A 166 11.99 13.93 -31.31
CA CYS A 166 11.41 13.45 -30.05
C CYS A 166 11.71 14.33 -28.82
N GLU A 167 12.78 15.12 -28.85
CA GLU A 167 13.18 16.06 -27.77
C GLU A 167 12.13 17.15 -27.52
N THR A 168 11.41 17.57 -28.56
CA THR A 168 10.34 18.58 -28.47
C THR A 168 8.95 17.98 -28.22
N ASP A 169 8.83 16.64 -28.13
CA ASP A 169 7.55 15.96 -27.94
C ASP A 169 7.16 15.90 -26.45
N THR A 170 6.42 16.91 -26.00
CA THR A 170 5.84 16.97 -24.64
C THR A 170 4.96 15.75 -24.33
N GLY A 171 4.27 15.21 -25.33
CA GLY A 171 3.43 14.02 -25.17
C GLY A 171 4.25 12.78 -24.84
N LEU A 172 5.35 12.55 -25.55
CA LEU A 172 6.30 11.47 -25.25
C LEU A 172 6.87 11.59 -23.83
N LYS A 173 7.32 12.79 -23.45
CA LYS A 173 7.88 13.07 -22.12
C LYS A 173 6.88 12.75 -21.01
N LEU A 174 5.61 13.19 -21.16
CA LEU A 174 4.54 12.88 -20.21
C LEU A 174 4.18 11.38 -20.18
N GLN A 175 4.14 10.70 -21.33
CA GLN A 175 3.86 9.26 -21.38
C GLN A 175 4.92 8.44 -20.64
N LEU A 176 6.21 8.80 -20.83
CA LEU A 176 7.32 8.20 -20.09
C LEU A 176 7.21 8.48 -18.59
N LEU A 177 6.93 9.73 -18.20
CA LEU A 177 6.75 10.13 -16.81
C LEU A 177 5.60 9.37 -16.12
N VAL A 178 4.43 9.29 -16.75
CA VAL A 178 3.27 8.55 -16.24
C VAL A 178 3.61 7.08 -16.06
N LEU A 179 4.20 6.45 -17.08
CA LEU A 179 4.54 5.04 -17.01
C LEU A 179 5.59 4.78 -15.91
N ALA A 180 6.63 5.62 -15.83
CA ALA A 180 7.64 5.54 -14.78
C ALA A 180 6.99 5.59 -13.39
N GLU A 181 6.07 6.53 -13.17
CA GLU A 181 5.40 6.67 -11.88
C GLU A 181 4.50 5.47 -11.55
N MET A 182 3.72 4.96 -12.52
CA MET A 182 2.83 3.82 -12.32
C MET A 182 3.57 2.54 -11.94
N ILE A 183 4.79 2.32 -12.44
CA ILE A 183 5.62 1.14 -12.11
C ILE A 183 6.45 1.29 -10.84
N LYS A 184 6.61 2.51 -10.30
CA LYS A 184 7.52 2.84 -9.20
C LYS A 184 7.28 2.00 -7.95
N ILE A 185 6.07 2.10 -7.39
CA ILE A 185 5.69 1.42 -6.14
C ILE A 185 4.75 0.23 -6.36
N SER A 186 4.34 -0.03 -7.60
CA SER A 186 3.28 -0.99 -7.96
C SER A 186 3.87 -2.27 -8.54
N ALA A 187 4.08 -3.29 -7.70
CA ALA A 187 4.65 -4.56 -8.14
C ALA A 187 3.80 -5.29 -9.21
N GLY A 188 2.47 -5.26 -9.10
CA GLY A 188 1.60 -5.91 -10.08
C GLY A 188 1.61 -5.23 -11.45
N VAL A 189 1.80 -3.91 -11.50
CA VAL A 189 2.01 -3.16 -12.77
C VAL A 189 3.34 -3.56 -13.40
N ARG A 190 4.42 -3.69 -12.61
CA ARG A 190 5.73 -4.18 -13.12
C ARG A 190 5.62 -5.58 -13.72
N ILE A 191 4.94 -6.50 -13.03
CA ILE A 191 4.71 -7.88 -13.52
C ILE A 191 3.92 -7.84 -14.82
N TYR A 192 2.83 -7.08 -14.87
CA TYR A 192 2.01 -6.96 -16.07
C TYR A 192 2.78 -6.38 -17.26
N ALA A 193 3.55 -5.31 -17.05
CA ALA A 193 4.37 -4.69 -18.09
C ALA A 193 5.40 -5.67 -18.68
N LYS A 194 6.06 -6.48 -17.83
CA LYS A 194 7.04 -7.49 -18.25
C LYS A 194 6.43 -8.60 -19.14
N GLU A 195 5.16 -8.93 -18.93
CA GLU A 195 4.46 -9.98 -19.69
C GLU A 195 3.83 -9.47 -21.00
N MET A 196 3.92 -8.17 -21.30
CA MET A 196 3.36 -7.62 -22.54
C MET A 196 4.09 -8.14 -23.78
N LYS A 197 3.33 -8.50 -24.83
CA LYS A 197 3.89 -9.03 -26.09
C LYS A 197 4.96 -8.14 -26.74
N LYS A 198 4.81 -6.81 -26.64
CA LYS A 198 5.71 -5.80 -27.23
C LYS A 198 6.80 -5.28 -26.29
N ILE A 199 6.96 -5.87 -25.10
CA ILE A 199 7.91 -5.36 -24.10
C ILE A 199 9.36 -5.33 -24.60
N LYS A 200 9.75 -6.28 -25.45
CA LYS A 200 11.10 -6.33 -26.02
C LYS A 200 11.36 -5.19 -27.00
N ASP A 201 10.36 -4.86 -27.83
CA ASP A 201 10.43 -3.72 -28.74
C ASP A 201 10.51 -2.43 -27.95
N TYR A 202 9.74 -2.34 -26.86
CA TYR A 202 9.76 -1.21 -25.94
C TYR A 202 11.12 -1.01 -25.29
N TYR A 203 11.73 -2.05 -24.72
CA TYR A 203 13.08 -1.98 -24.15
C TYR A 203 14.12 -1.56 -25.20
N ARG A 204 13.97 -2.03 -26.44
CA ARG A 204 14.83 -1.61 -27.56
C ARG A 204 14.64 -0.13 -27.86
N SER A 205 13.42 0.36 -27.95
CA SER A 205 13.14 1.78 -28.19
C SER A 205 13.70 2.68 -27.08
N LEU A 206 13.52 2.31 -25.80
CA LEU A 206 14.13 3.04 -24.69
C LEU A 206 15.67 3.02 -24.74
N THR A 207 16.26 1.87 -25.07
CA THR A 207 17.72 1.76 -25.20
C THR A 207 18.25 2.62 -26.35
N ILE A 208 17.53 2.70 -27.48
CA ILE A 208 17.89 3.59 -28.58
C ILE A 208 17.77 5.04 -28.11
N LEU A 209 16.68 5.39 -27.43
CA LEU A 209 16.44 6.73 -26.90
C LEU A 209 17.58 7.18 -25.99
N LEU A 210 18.05 6.33 -25.08
CA LEU A 210 19.22 6.61 -24.22
C LEU A 210 20.52 6.94 -24.98
N ASN A 211 20.65 6.50 -26.23
CA ASN A 211 21.83 6.74 -27.05
C ASN A 211 21.63 7.83 -28.11
N SER A 212 20.39 8.28 -28.34
CA SER A 212 20.04 9.17 -29.46
C SER A 212 19.71 10.60 -29.06
N THR A 213 19.57 10.89 -27.76
CA THR A 213 19.22 12.23 -27.25
C THR A 213 20.15 12.67 -26.13
N GLU A 214 20.31 13.99 -25.98
CA GLU A 214 20.96 14.63 -24.83
C GLU A 214 19.93 15.27 -23.87
N ASP A 215 18.63 15.19 -24.19
CA ASP A 215 17.54 15.74 -23.37
C ASP A 215 17.45 15.02 -22.02
N ALA A 216 17.67 15.76 -20.94
CA ALA A 216 17.74 15.20 -19.59
C ALA A 216 16.43 14.53 -19.14
N GLU A 217 15.26 15.03 -19.58
CA GLU A 217 13.96 14.47 -19.21
C GLU A 217 13.75 13.11 -19.85
N LEU A 218 13.98 13.01 -21.17
CA LEU A 218 13.89 11.74 -21.90
C LEU A 218 14.87 10.71 -21.35
N LEU A 219 16.11 11.12 -21.05
CA LEU A 219 17.12 10.25 -20.47
C LEU A 219 16.73 9.75 -19.07
N VAL A 220 16.36 10.65 -18.15
CA VAL A 220 16.00 10.29 -16.78
C VAL A 220 14.74 9.41 -16.74
N PHE A 221 13.67 9.77 -17.46
CA PHE A 221 12.43 8.99 -17.44
C PHE A 221 12.63 7.60 -18.06
N SER A 222 13.38 7.50 -19.16
CA SER A 222 13.70 6.21 -19.79
C SER A 222 14.57 5.34 -18.90
N MET A 223 15.59 5.92 -18.24
CA MET A 223 16.41 5.19 -17.27
C MET A 223 15.60 4.73 -16.06
N ALA A 224 14.69 5.55 -15.54
CA ALA A 224 13.83 5.15 -14.42
C ALA A 224 12.96 3.94 -14.77
N ILE A 225 12.42 3.91 -15.99
CA ILE A 225 11.64 2.77 -16.47
C ILE A 225 12.51 1.51 -16.60
N LEU A 226 13.69 1.64 -17.22
CA LEU A 226 14.60 0.52 -17.39
C LEU A 226 15.15 0.01 -16.05
N ALA A 227 15.48 0.89 -15.09
CA ALA A 227 15.93 0.49 -13.77
C ALA A 227 14.84 -0.32 -13.04
N ARG A 228 13.61 0.20 -13.02
CA ARG A 228 12.49 -0.45 -12.31
C ARG A 228 12.05 -1.78 -12.93
N LEU A 229 12.26 -1.97 -14.23
CA LEU A 229 11.84 -3.18 -14.96
C LEU A 229 12.98 -4.19 -15.12
N VAL A 230 14.17 -3.79 -15.56
CA VAL A 230 15.20 -4.74 -16.01
C VAL A 230 16.47 -4.76 -15.18
N LEU A 231 16.62 -3.93 -14.13
CA LEU A 231 17.86 -3.85 -13.35
C LEU A 231 18.32 -5.20 -12.78
N SER A 232 17.38 -6.00 -12.27
CA SER A 232 17.66 -7.34 -11.73
C SER A 232 17.77 -8.44 -12.78
N GLU A 233 17.63 -8.10 -14.07
CA GLU A 233 17.68 -9.04 -15.19
C GLU A 233 19.04 -8.98 -15.91
N SER A 234 19.32 -10.01 -16.73
CA SER A 234 20.56 -10.08 -17.54
C SER A 234 20.72 -8.92 -18.55
N MET A 235 19.63 -8.26 -18.92
CA MET A 235 19.66 -7.05 -19.75
C MET A 235 20.12 -5.84 -18.92
N GLY A 236 19.64 -5.71 -17.68
CA GLY A 236 20.02 -4.65 -16.75
C GLY A 236 21.51 -4.64 -16.46
N SER A 237 22.13 -5.80 -16.24
CA SER A 237 23.59 -5.87 -15.98
C SER A 237 24.46 -5.35 -17.13
N LYS A 238 23.95 -5.38 -18.37
CA LYS A 238 24.63 -4.81 -19.54
C LYS A 238 24.36 -3.31 -19.68
N LEU A 239 23.11 -2.90 -19.49
CA LEU A 239 22.70 -1.50 -19.60
C LEU A 239 23.31 -0.65 -18.48
N PHE A 240 23.28 -1.15 -17.24
CA PHE A 240 23.80 -0.51 -16.04
C PHE A 240 25.15 -1.11 -15.64
N SER A 241 26.06 -1.24 -16.61
CA SER A 241 27.47 -1.52 -16.32
C SER A 241 28.10 -0.35 -15.56
N GLU A 242 29.18 -0.60 -14.82
CA GLU A 242 29.88 0.42 -14.01
C GLU A 242 30.14 1.74 -14.78
N LYS A 243 30.55 1.66 -16.04
CA LYS A 243 30.76 2.84 -16.90
C LYS A 243 29.48 3.62 -17.18
N ASN A 244 28.39 2.92 -17.49
CA ASN A 244 27.11 3.56 -17.81
C ASN A 244 26.44 4.11 -16.54
N VAL A 245 26.66 3.45 -15.40
CA VAL A 245 26.22 3.93 -14.08
C VAL A 245 26.96 5.22 -13.69
N ASP A 246 28.27 5.31 -13.96
CA ASP A 246 29.02 6.56 -13.75
C ASP A 246 28.44 7.70 -14.61
N GLN A 247 28.13 7.45 -15.88
CA GLN A 247 27.45 8.42 -16.74
C GLN A 247 26.05 8.82 -16.23
N ALA A 248 25.27 7.84 -15.76
CA ALA A 248 23.98 8.09 -15.14
C ALA A 248 24.13 8.96 -13.87
N PHE A 249 25.13 8.70 -13.03
CA PHE A 249 25.43 9.54 -11.87
C PHE A 249 25.83 10.96 -12.30
N VAL A 250 26.67 11.14 -13.32
CA VAL A 250 27.02 12.47 -13.83
C VAL A 250 25.76 13.25 -14.22
N LEU A 251 24.86 12.64 -14.98
CA LEU A 251 23.59 13.26 -15.36
C LEU A 251 22.71 13.55 -14.13
N ILE A 252 22.42 12.55 -13.30
CA ILE A 252 21.56 12.70 -12.10
C ILE A 252 22.08 13.83 -11.21
N PHE A 253 23.38 13.87 -10.93
CA PHE A 253 23.94 14.91 -10.07
C PHE A 253 23.98 16.28 -10.75
N SER A 254 24.16 16.37 -12.08
CA SER A 254 23.97 17.63 -12.82
C SER A 254 22.52 18.13 -12.76
N VAL A 255 21.55 17.21 -12.74
CA VAL A 255 20.14 17.53 -12.52
C VAL A 255 19.87 17.93 -11.08
N LEU A 256 20.51 17.32 -10.10
CA LEU A 256 20.32 17.73 -8.70
C LEU A 256 20.92 19.11 -8.43
N ASP A 257 22.08 19.44 -9.04
CA ASP A 257 22.79 20.70 -8.78
C ASP A 257 22.29 21.89 -9.62
N GLY A 258 21.62 21.67 -10.76
CA GLY A 258 21.18 22.78 -11.63
C GLY A 258 21.96 23.02 -12.89
N SER A 259 23.08 22.33 -13.06
CA SER A 259 24.01 22.60 -14.15
C SER A 259 23.61 21.99 -15.49
N TRP A 260 22.57 21.14 -15.52
CA TRP A 260 22.10 20.50 -16.75
C TRP A 260 21.43 21.44 -17.76
N HIS A 261 20.99 22.62 -17.31
CA HIS A 261 20.28 23.59 -18.13
C HIS A 261 21.11 24.87 -18.23
N ASP A 262 21.55 25.24 -19.44
CA ASP A 262 22.15 26.56 -19.69
C ASP A 262 21.06 27.64 -19.61
N ASN A 263 21.37 28.78 -18.98
CA ASN A 263 20.47 29.91 -18.69
C ASN A 263 20.00 30.69 -19.93
N THR A 264 19.96 30.09 -21.12
CA THR A 264 19.74 30.84 -22.38
C THR A 264 18.29 31.02 -22.79
N ASP A 265 17.34 30.31 -22.17
CA ASP A 265 15.91 30.39 -22.54
C ASP A 265 14.98 30.64 -21.33
N GLU A 266 15.22 31.68 -20.53
CA GLU A 266 14.14 32.36 -19.77
C GLU A 266 13.23 33.16 -20.74
N SER A 267 12.90 32.59 -21.89
CA SER A 267 11.77 33.06 -22.69
C SER A 267 10.53 32.60 -21.94
N MET A 268 9.85 33.56 -21.32
CA MET A 268 8.50 33.45 -20.77
C MET A 268 7.55 32.84 -21.81
N SER A 269 7.56 31.53 -21.99
CA SER A 269 6.48 30.79 -22.62
C SER A 269 5.46 30.53 -21.53
N ASP A 270 4.25 31.05 -21.74
CA ASP A 270 3.06 30.79 -20.93
C ASP A 270 2.60 29.32 -21.05
N THR A 271 3.52 28.35 -20.98
CA THR A 271 3.23 26.92 -20.92
C THR A 271 3.20 26.50 -19.46
N THR A 272 2.02 26.09 -19.03
CA THR A 272 1.66 25.79 -17.64
C THR A 272 1.85 24.31 -17.30
N THR A 273 2.75 23.62 -18.01
CA THR A 273 2.90 22.15 -17.90
C THR A 273 3.70 21.77 -16.67
N ILE A 274 3.50 20.54 -16.18
CA ILE A 274 4.27 20.05 -15.02
C ILE A 274 5.76 19.80 -15.36
N LEU A 275 6.08 19.59 -16.64
CA LEU A 275 7.45 19.36 -17.11
C LEU A 275 8.33 20.61 -16.99
N ASP A 276 7.75 21.80 -17.16
CA ASP A 276 8.44 23.08 -17.00
C ASP A 276 8.94 23.31 -15.54
N ARG A 277 8.46 22.50 -14.58
CA ARG A 277 8.91 22.56 -13.18
C ARG A 277 10.22 21.81 -13.01
N ARG A 278 11.32 22.57 -12.90
CA ARG A 278 12.64 22.05 -12.55
C ARG A 278 12.64 21.08 -11.36
N SER A 279 11.81 21.34 -10.34
CA SER A 279 11.67 20.50 -9.15
C SER A 279 11.18 19.08 -9.45
N LEU A 280 10.36 18.88 -10.49
CA LEU A 280 9.88 17.57 -10.92
C LEU A 280 11.05 16.66 -11.33
N LEU A 281 11.86 17.12 -12.29
CA LEU A 281 12.97 16.34 -12.82
C LEU A 281 14.00 16.01 -11.73
N GLN A 282 14.22 16.92 -10.79
CA GLN A 282 15.07 16.70 -9.62
C GLN A 282 14.54 15.59 -8.70
N MET A 283 13.23 15.58 -8.42
CA MET A 283 12.62 14.53 -7.61
C MET A 283 12.69 13.16 -8.30
N VAL A 284 12.38 13.10 -9.61
CA VAL A 284 12.47 11.84 -10.37
C VAL A 284 13.92 11.36 -10.50
N SER A 285 14.89 12.28 -10.58
CA SER A 285 16.33 11.93 -10.58
C SER A 285 16.79 11.38 -9.22
N ALA A 286 16.30 11.93 -8.11
CA ALA A 286 16.53 11.36 -6.78
C ALA A 286 15.89 9.98 -6.64
N ASP A 287 14.69 9.77 -7.21
CA ASP A 287 14.05 8.45 -7.23
C ASP A 287 14.82 7.44 -8.09
N LEU A 288 15.28 7.86 -9.28
CA LEU A 288 16.12 7.03 -10.16
C LEU A 288 17.41 6.61 -9.46
N LEU A 289 18.03 7.50 -8.69
CA LEU A 289 19.21 7.17 -7.88
C LEU A 289 18.93 6.02 -6.90
N CYS A 290 17.77 6.05 -6.24
CA CYS A 290 17.31 4.98 -5.37
C CYS A 290 16.98 3.70 -6.14
N ASP A 291 16.30 3.80 -7.29
CA ASP A 291 15.98 2.66 -8.14
C ASP A 291 17.25 1.93 -8.60
N LEU A 292 18.30 2.67 -8.96
CA LEU A 292 19.61 2.11 -9.33
C LEU A 292 20.32 1.46 -8.14
N ALA A 293 20.16 2.04 -6.95
CA ALA A 293 20.74 1.55 -5.71
C ALA A 293 20.07 0.26 -5.17
N ASP A 294 18.95 -0.18 -5.75
CA ASP A 294 18.40 -1.53 -5.48
C ASP A 294 19.41 -2.64 -5.84
N SER A 295 20.35 -2.36 -6.76
CA SER A 295 21.51 -3.22 -6.99
C SER A 295 22.62 -2.93 -5.97
N GLN A 296 23.01 -3.95 -5.21
CA GLN A 296 24.09 -3.84 -4.21
C GLN A 296 25.41 -3.34 -4.81
N GLU A 297 25.76 -3.75 -6.03
CA GLU A 297 26.99 -3.30 -6.71
C GLU A 297 26.94 -1.80 -7.02
N ILE A 298 25.79 -1.29 -7.44
CA ILE A 298 25.59 0.13 -7.75
C ILE A 298 25.52 0.97 -6.47
N LEU A 299 24.89 0.44 -5.41
CA LEU A 299 24.88 1.07 -4.09
C LEU A 299 26.29 1.32 -3.56
N GLU A 300 27.19 0.33 -3.68
CA GLU A 300 28.59 0.47 -3.26
C GLU A 300 29.38 1.50 -4.08
N LEU A 301 29.04 1.69 -5.36
CA LEU A 301 29.59 2.75 -6.21
C LEU A 301 29.05 4.11 -5.77
N LEU A 302 27.75 4.22 -5.50
CA LEU A 302 27.09 5.45 -5.07
C LEU A 302 27.63 5.94 -3.72
N GLU A 303 27.86 5.04 -2.77
CA GLU A 303 28.42 5.36 -1.44
C GLU A 303 29.82 6.00 -1.53
N LYS A 304 30.57 5.71 -2.60
CA LYS A 304 31.93 6.24 -2.85
C LYS A 304 31.93 7.40 -3.84
N TYR A 305 30.79 7.76 -4.43
CA TYR A 305 30.72 8.73 -5.51
C TYR A 305 31.03 10.15 -5.00
N PRO A 306 31.97 10.89 -5.61
CA PRO A 306 32.52 12.12 -5.02
C PRO A 306 31.51 13.26 -4.87
N LYS A 307 30.45 13.31 -5.69
CA LYS A 307 29.43 14.38 -5.59
C LYS A 307 28.39 14.15 -4.50
N ILE A 308 28.28 12.94 -3.90
CA ILE A 308 27.22 12.67 -2.93
C ILE A 308 27.28 13.60 -1.72
N LEU A 309 28.46 13.75 -1.12
CA LEU A 309 28.64 14.55 0.09
C LEU A 309 28.41 16.05 -0.20
N PRO A 310 29.00 16.66 -1.25
CA PRO A 310 28.64 18.02 -1.67
C PRO A 310 27.14 18.23 -1.91
N THR A 311 26.44 17.27 -2.51
CA THR A 311 24.99 17.38 -2.72
C THR A 311 24.22 17.31 -1.41
N ILE A 312 24.59 16.42 -0.47
CA ILE A 312 24.01 16.37 0.87
C ILE A 312 24.19 17.72 1.59
N ASP A 313 25.40 18.26 1.56
CA ASP A 313 25.72 19.53 2.23
C ASP A 313 24.95 20.71 1.59
N ASN A 314 24.85 20.74 0.25
CA ASN A 314 24.05 21.73 -0.46
C ASN A 314 22.56 21.60 -0.12
N CYS A 315 22.00 20.40 -0.04
CA CYS A 315 20.60 20.19 0.35
C CYS A 315 20.34 20.68 1.78
N PHE A 316 21.22 20.37 2.74
CA PHE A 316 21.09 20.93 4.09
C PHE A 316 21.27 22.45 4.11
N MET A 317 22.15 23.01 3.27
CA MET A 317 22.34 24.45 3.14
C MET A 317 21.07 25.15 2.61
N VAL A 318 20.39 24.57 1.62
CA VAL A 318 19.10 25.07 1.09
C VAL A 318 18.04 25.13 2.20
N ILE A 319 17.94 24.09 3.02
CA ILE A 319 17.01 24.04 4.16
C ILE A 319 17.42 25.07 5.23
N ASN A 320 18.70 25.11 5.60
CA ASN A 320 19.27 26.00 6.60
C ASN A 320 19.02 27.49 6.27
N LEU A 321 19.21 27.87 5.01
CA LEU A 321 19.01 29.24 4.53
C LEU A 321 17.53 29.61 4.32
N ASN A 322 16.59 28.69 4.61
CA ASN A 322 15.17 28.82 4.30
C ASN A 322 14.94 29.23 2.84
N GLY A 323 15.44 28.40 1.92
CA GLY A 323 15.18 28.55 0.49
C GLY A 323 13.69 28.52 0.12
N GLU A 324 13.38 28.61 -1.16
CA GLU A 324 12.00 28.53 -1.63
C GLU A 324 11.36 27.18 -1.27
N ALA A 325 10.03 27.16 -1.08
CA ALA A 325 9.33 25.97 -0.63
C ALA A 325 9.54 24.75 -1.55
N GLU A 326 9.65 24.96 -2.87
CA GLU A 326 9.96 23.89 -3.83
C GLU A 326 11.40 23.40 -3.72
N GLN A 327 12.37 24.29 -3.47
CA GLN A 327 13.77 23.91 -3.29
C GLN A 327 13.96 23.13 -1.98
N ILE A 328 13.28 23.53 -0.91
CA ILE A 328 13.22 22.78 0.36
C ILE A 328 12.60 21.41 0.13
N LEU A 329 11.51 21.32 -0.65
CA LEU A 329 10.87 20.04 -0.97
C LEU A 329 11.84 19.10 -1.70
N VAL A 330 12.56 19.58 -2.72
CA VAL A 330 13.55 18.79 -3.46
C VAL A 330 14.68 18.32 -2.54
N ALA A 331 15.25 19.24 -1.75
CA ALA A 331 16.31 18.93 -0.80
C ALA A 331 15.86 17.90 0.23
N ALA A 332 14.67 18.08 0.81
CA ALA A 332 14.10 17.16 1.78
C ALA A 332 13.79 15.79 1.16
N HIS A 333 13.23 15.75 -0.06
CA HIS A 333 12.96 14.50 -0.79
C HIS A 333 14.24 13.74 -1.07
N PHE A 334 15.27 14.39 -1.62
CA PHE A 334 16.57 13.75 -1.87
C PHE A 334 17.19 13.14 -0.60
N LEU A 335 17.31 13.94 0.46
CA LEU A 335 17.88 13.50 1.74
C LEU A 335 17.05 12.37 2.36
N ALA A 336 15.72 12.47 2.32
CA ALA A 336 14.79 11.46 2.82
C ALA A 336 14.82 10.15 2.03
N SER A 337 15.16 10.20 0.75
CA SER A 337 15.28 9.02 -0.11
C SER A 337 16.61 8.29 0.12
N ILE A 338 17.74 9.00 0.16
CA ILE A 338 19.06 8.36 0.33
C ILE A 338 19.30 7.83 1.74
N VAL A 339 18.70 8.43 2.78
CA VAL A 339 18.89 7.99 4.19
C VAL A 339 18.36 6.58 4.45
N GLN A 340 17.43 6.12 3.61
CA GLN A 340 16.79 4.81 3.70
C GLN A 340 17.58 3.73 2.93
N LEU A 341 18.51 4.11 2.05
CA LEU A 341 19.27 3.17 1.22
C LEU A 341 20.32 2.39 2.01
N SER A 342 21.07 3.07 2.91
CA SER A 342 22.12 2.41 3.69
C SER A 342 22.47 3.13 4.99
N HIS A 343 23.08 2.39 5.92
CA HIS A 343 23.64 2.96 7.15
C HIS A 343 24.79 3.96 6.89
N VAL A 344 25.48 3.86 5.75
CA VAL A 344 26.57 4.77 5.38
C VAL A 344 25.99 6.16 5.06
N PHE A 345 24.93 6.24 4.25
CA PHE A 345 24.23 7.52 4.00
C PHE A 345 23.68 8.12 5.29
N ARG A 346 23.03 7.32 6.13
CA ARG A 346 22.54 7.79 7.44
C ARG A 346 23.67 8.41 8.27
N LYS A 347 24.84 7.78 8.34
CA LYS A 347 26.01 8.31 9.04
C LYS A 347 26.53 9.61 8.39
N MET A 348 26.52 9.71 7.06
CA MET A 348 26.91 10.94 6.36
C MET A 348 25.96 12.10 6.68
N LEU A 349 24.64 11.87 6.64
CA LEU A 349 23.65 12.89 6.97
C LEU A 349 23.77 13.36 8.43
N ILE A 350 23.91 12.42 9.37
CA ILE A 350 24.14 12.75 10.80
C ILE A 350 25.42 13.58 10.97
N LYS A 351 26.47 13.29 10.18
CA LYS A 351 27.71 14.07 10.20
C LYS A 351 27.52 15.47 9.64
N SER A 352 26.79 15.65 8.53
CA SER A 352 26.48 17.01 8.00
C SER A 352 25.61 17.81 8.98
N LEU A 353 24.74 17.14 9.75
CA LEU A 353 23.97 17.74 10.85
C LEU A 353 24.80 17.97 12.13
N SER A 354 26.08 17.54 12.19
CA SER A 354 26.90 17.76 13.38
C SER A 354 27.36 19.21 13.54
N ASP A 355 27.28 20.01 12.48
CA ASP A 355 27.40 21.46 12.58
C ASP A 355 26.18 22.01 13.34
N GLN A 356 26.44 22.63 14.49
CA GLN A 356 25.42 23.12 15.41
C GLN A 356 24.50 24.15 14.75
N ASP A 357 25.02 25.00 13.87
CA ASP A 357 24.22 26.03 13.21
C ASP A 357 23.30 25.41 12.16
N VAL A 358 23.75 24.36 11.48
CA VAL A 358 22.95 23.62 10.48
C VAL A 358 21.81 22.87 11.15
N LEU A 359 22.07 22.09 12.21
CA LEU A 359 21.04 21.33 12.92
C LEU A 359 19.94 22.22 13.48
N TYR A 360 20.33 23.30 14.16
CA TYR A 360 19.37 24.25 14.73
C TYR A 360 18.46 24.85 13.65
N ARG A 361 19.05 25.25 12.52
CA ARG A 361 18.30 25.89 11.41
C ARG A 361 17.41 24.93 10.66
N VAL A 362 17.87 23.70 10.42
CA VAL A 362 17.05 22.63 9.84
C VAL A 362 15.85 22.31 10.73
N LEU A 363 16.07 22.21 12.05
CA LEU A 363 14.97 22.05 13.02
C LEU A 363 14.08 23.29 13.07
N GLN A 364 14.61 24.51 12.90
CA GLN A 364 13.82 25.73 12.82
C GLN A 364 12.89 25.74 11.58
N THR A 365 13.30 25.13 10.47
CA THR A 365 12.46 25.02 9.26
C THR A 365 11.22 24.13 9.48
N THR A 366 11.18 23.28 10.53
CA THR A 366 9.96 22.53 10.87
C THR A 366 8.84 23.43 11.42
N VAL A 367 9.08 24.72 11.65
CA VAL A 367 8.05 25.71 12.01
C VAL A 367 7.97 26.84 10.98
N HIS A 368 8.34 26.54 9.73
CA HIS A 368 8.35 27.48 8.61
C HIS A 368 6.92 27.96 8.24
N PRO A 369 6.75 29.21 7.73
CA PRO A 369 5.43 29.73 7.34
C PRO A 369 4.73 28.90 6.25
N SER A 370 5.48 28.38 5.27
CA SER A 370 4.97 27.39 4.32
C SER A 370 4.82 26.03 5.00
N LYS A 371 3.57 25.58 5.15
CA LYS A 371 3.23 24.28 5.75
C LYS A 371 3.85 23.11 4.99
N LEU A 372 3.91 23.19 3.66
CA LEU A 372 4.56 22.17 2.84
C LEU A 372 6.05 21.99 3.20
N ALA A 373 6.80 23.09 3.26
CA ALA A 373 8.23 23.08 3.62
C ALA A 373 8.44 22.57 5.05
N ALA A 374 7.56 22.98 5.98
CA ALA A 374 7.65 22.60 7.37
C ALA A 374 7.34 21.11 7.59
N THR A 375 6.28 20.58 6.96
CA THR A 375 5.87 19.17 6.98
C THR A 375 6.94 18.27 6.36
N THR A 376 7.45 18.63 5.18
CA THR A 376 8.48 17.83 4.49
C THR A 376 9.80 17.82 5.26
N THR A 377 10.17 18.93 5.90
CA THR A 377 11.35 18.98 6.78
C THR A 377 11.13 18.14 8.04
N ALA A 378 9.95 18.17 8.65
CA ALA A 378 9.65 17.31 9.80
C ALA A 378 9.76 15.83 9.45
N GLN A 379 9.18 15.41 8.31
CA GLN A 379 9.27 14.05 7.78
C GLN A 379 10.71 13.63 7.44
N LEU A 380 11.52 14.55 6.90
CA LEU A 380 12.95 14.31 6.68
C LEU A 380 13.65 13.96 8.00
N ILE A 381 13.47 14.78 9.04
CA ILE A 381 14.16 14.59 10.31
C ILE A 381 13.69 13.28 10.97
N LEU A 382 12.39 12.97 10.93
CA LEU A 382 11.85 11.69 11.37
C LEU A 382 12.53 10.50 10.69
N LYS A 383 12.72 10.55 9.36
CA LYS A 383 13.44 9.50 8.61
C LYS A 383 14.92 9.41 8.99
N VAL A 384 15.58 10.55 9.24
CA VAL A 384 16.99 10.62 9.70
C VAL A 384 17.15 10.03 11.10
N ILE A 385 16.18 10.24 11.99
CA ILE A 385 16.11 9.58 13.30
C ILE A 385 15.93 8.07 13.09
N GLY A 386 14.97 7.68 12.25
CA GLY A 386 14.56 6.29 12.05
C GLY A 386 14.09 5.64 13.35
N ASP A 387 14.38 4.35 13.51
CA ASP A 387 13.92 3.59 14.68
C ASP A 387 14.81 3.76 15.92
N ASP A 388 16.07 4.19 15.75
CA ASP A 388 17.04 4.30 16.85
C ASP A 388 17.54 5.73 17.03
N ILE A 389 16.89 6.47 17.92
CA ILE A 389 17.29 7.83 18.28
C ILE A 389 18.67 7.92 18.95
N ARG A 390 19.20 6.81 19.47
CA ARG A 390 20.53 6.81 20.12
C ARG A 390 21.63 7.17 19.13
N SER A 391 21.41 6.94 17.83
CA SER A 391 22.33 7.29 16.76
C SER A 391 22.60 8.81 16.67
N ILE A 392 21.59 9.64 16.97
CA ILE A 392 21.70 11.10 16.95
C ILE A 392 21.92 11.72 18.33
N ARG A 393 21.91 10.92 19.41
CA ARG A 393 22.05 11.40 20.79
C ARG A 393 23.27 12.31 21.00
N SER A 394 24.39 11.96 20.38
CA SER A 394 25.63 12.74 20.44
C SER A 394 25.50 14.20 19.95
N LEU A 395 24.54 14.48 19.06
CA LEU A 395 24.26 15.83 18.56
C LEU A 395 23.64 16.74 19.64
N PHE A 396 22.97 16.15 20.63
CA PHE A 396 22.13 16.85 21.61
C PHE A 396 22.64 16.78 23.07
N GLU A 397 23.74 16.05 23.35
CA GLU A 397 24.28 15.90 24.71
C GLU A 397 24.95 17.13 25.34
N PRO A 398 25.58 18.07 24.61
CA PRO A 398 26.12 19.29 25.22
C PRO A 398 24.99 20.17 25.77
N SER A 399 25.08 20.60 27.04
CA SER A 399 24.05 21.45 27.66
C SER A 399 23.83 22.79 26.94
N GLU A 400 24.88 23.33 26.32
CA GLU A 400 24.82 24.54 25.48
C GLU A 400 23.93 24.36 24.23
N ASN A 401 23.80 23.14 23.71
CA ASN A 401 22.94 22.84 22.56
C ASN A 401 21.46 22.83 22.95
N ALA A 402 21.14 22.44 24.20
CA ALA A 402 19.77 22.40 24.69
C ALA A 402 19.16 23.82 24.77
N GLU A 403 19.91 24.80 25.30
CA GLU A 403 19.43 26.18 25.39
C GLU A 403 19.17 26.80 24.02
N ARG A 404 20.04 26.52 23.03
CA ARG A 404 19.84 26.97 21.65
C ARG A 404 18.59 26.38 21.01
N LEU A 405 18.20 25.15 21.36
CA LEU A 405 17.01 24.48 20.81
C LEU A 405 15.70 24.96 21.44
N ASN A 406 15.76 25.69 22.56
CA ASN A 406 14.57 26.16 23.27
C ASN A 406 13.57 26.94 22.38
N PRO A 407 13.98 27.91 21.53
CA PRO A 407 13.05 28.61 20.65
C PRO A 407 12.36 27.69 19.64
N VAL A 408 13.04 26.63 19.18
CA VAL A 408 12.48 25.66 18.24
C VAL A 408 11.48 24.75 18.94
N VAL A 409 11.85 24.19 20.10
CA VAL A 409 10.96 23.36 20.93
C VAL A 409 9.72 24.16 21.35
N ALA A 410 9.90 25.40 21.80
CA ALA A 410 8.79 26.30 22.12
C ALA A 410 7.92 26.62 20.89
N GLY A 411 8.52 26.78 19.70
CA GLY A 411 7.81 26.95 18.44
C GLY A 411 6.97 25.73 18.07
N MET A 412 7.52 24.52 18.21
CA MET A 412 6.81 23.26 17.99
C MET A 412 5.63 23.10 18.97
N ILE A 413 5.86 23.36 20.26
CA ILE A 413 4.80 23.32 21.29
C ILE A 413 3.71 24.36 21.01
N ARG A 414 4.08 25.55 20.54
CA ARG A 414 3.10 26.58 20.13
C ARG A 414 2.26 26.09 18.96
N CYS A 415 2.87 25.47 17.94
CA CYS A 415 2.15 24.88 16.82
C CYS A 415 1.13 23.83 17.30
N ILE A 416 1.54 22.94 18.21
CA ILE A 416 0.65 21.94 18.82
C ILE A 416 -0.50 22.61 19.58
N THR A 417 -0.21 23.67 20.33
CA THR A 417 -1.23 24.38 21.13
C THR A 417 -2.25 25.10 20.25
N ASP A 418 -1.78 25.80 19.21
CA ASP A 418 -2.60 26.57 18.28
C ASP A 418 -3.56 25.68 17.47
N ALA A 419 -3.20 24.40 17.26
CA ALA A 419 -4.06 23.43 16.59
C ALA A 419 -5.38 23.17 17.32
N THR A 420 -5.49 23.48 18.62
CA THR A 420 -6.78 23.41 19.35
C THR A 420 -7.87 24.20 18.62
N ALA A 421 -7.55 25.40 18.11
CA ALA A 421 -8.51 26.22 17.39
C ALA A 421 -8.88 25.63 16.02
N VAL A 422 -7.95 24.92 15.37
CA VAL A 422 -8.18 24.23 14.09
C VAL A 422 -9.14 23.06 14.30
N VAL A 423 -8.87 22.22 15.30
CA VAL A 423 -9.70 21.08 15.67
C VAL A 423 -11.11 21.53 16.10
N GLN A 424 -11.23 22.62 16.87
CA GLN A 424 -12.53 23.16 17.30
C GLN A 424 -13.36 23.75 16.16
N ARG A 425 -12.72 24.30 15.12
CA ARG A 425 -13.41 24.87 13.95
C ARG A 425 -13.86 23.81 12.96
N ALA A 426 -13.28 22.61 13.00
CA ALA A 426 -13.67 21.54 12.09
C ALA A 426 -15.10 21.08 12.39
N GLU A 427 -15.98 21.18 11.38
CA GLU A 427 -17.37 20.73 11.50
C GLU A 427 -17.49 19.18 11.43
N ASP A 428 -16.52 18.51 10.77
CA ASP A 428 -16.39 17.05 10.72
C ASP A 428 -14.91 16.60 10.61
N ASN A 429 -14.69 15.28 10.64
CA ASN A 429 -13.36 14.67 10.53
C ASN A 429 -12.73 14.82 9.13
N GLU A 430 -13.53 14.83 8.06
CA GLU A 430 -13.03 14.92 6.68
C GLU A 430 -12.39 16.30 6.45
N VAL A 431 -13.01 17.38 6.93
CA VAL A 431 -12.46 18.74 6.86
C VAL A 431 -11.18 18.86 7.70
N LEU A 432 -11.14 18.26 8.90
CA LEU A 432 -9.97 18.32 9.77
C LEU A 432 -8.76 17.60 9.16
N SER A 433 -8.99 16.38 8.66
CA SER A 433 -7.94 15.54 8.09
C SER A 433 -7.32 16.12 6.82
N ASN A 434 -8.09 16.99 6.15
CA ASN A 434 -7.69 17.72 4.96
C ASN A 434 -7.07 19.09 5.27
N SER A 435 -6.87 19.45 6.54
CA SER A 435 -6.27 20.74 6.89
C SER A 435 -4.74 20.67 6.86
N ASP A 436 -4.12 21.49 6.02
CA ASP A 436 -2.65 21.70 5.99
C ASP A 436 -2.09 22.06 7.38
N GLU A 437 -2.84 22.83 8.18
CA GLU A 437 -2.45 23.21 9.53
C GLU A 437 -2.48 22.02 10.49
N TYR A 438 -3.49 21.14 10.36
CA TYR A 438 -3.60 19.93 11.17
C TYR A 438 -2.52 18.91 10.82
N LEU A 439 -2.37 18.55 9.54
CA LEU A 439 -1.36 17.58 9.08
C LEU A 439 0.06 18.01 9.44
N HIS A 440 0.37 19.29 9.27
CA HIS A 440 1.63 19.85 9.72
C HIS A 440 1.84 19.67 11.23
N THR A 441 0.80 19.93 12.03
CA THR A 441 0.89 19.80 13.48
C THR A 441 1.06 18.34 13.92
N VAL A 442 0.42 17.40 13.22
CA VAL A 442 0.61 15.95 13.45
C VAL A 442 2.09 15.59 13.31
N GLU A 443 2.73 15.97 12.20
CA GLU A 443 4.15 15.67 11.93
C GLU A 443 5.08 16.36 12.94
N VAL A 444 4.80 17.61 13.30
CA VAL A 444 5.57 18.34 14.32
C VAL A 444 5.43 17.68 15.70
N CYS A 445 4.22 17.23 16.05
CA CYS A 445 3.98 16.53 17.30
C CYS A 445 4.70 15.18 17.31
N HIS A 446 4.64 14.42 16.21
CA HIS A 446 5.37 13.16 16.08
C HIS A 446 6.88 13.34 16.21
N LEU A 447 7.44 14.34 15.53
CA LEU A 447 8.86 14.70 15.64
C LEU A 447 9.24 15.06 17.07
N LEU A 448 8.45 15.92 17.74
CA LEU A 448 8.71 16.30 19.12
C LEU A 448 8.64 15.11 20.07
N THR A 449 7.68 14.20 19.88
CA THR A 449 7.56 12.95 20.65
C THR A 449 8.81 12.09 20.51
N LYS A 450 9.34 11.92 19.29
CA LYS A 450 10.60 11.19 19.08
C LYS A 450 11.78 11.89 19.75
N LEU A 451 11.94 13.19 19.50
CA LEU A 451 13.01 14.00 20.12
C LEU A 451 12.97 14.01 21.65
N ASN A 452 11.78 13.86 22.26
CA ASN A 452 11.60 13.77 23.72
C ASN A 452 12.25 12.54 24.37
N GLU A 453 12.61 11.52 23.60
CA GLU A 453 13.42 10.41 24.10
C GLU A 453 14.81 10.89 24.56
N LEU A 454 15.29 12.03 24.05
CA LEU A 454 16.52 12.68 24.50
C LEU A 454 16.29 13.48 25.79
N PRO A 455 17.04 13.23 26.87
CA PRO A 455 16.80 13.87 28.18
C PRO A 455 16.83 15.41 28.17
N ALA A 456 17.72 16.01 27.36
CA ALA A 456 17.85 17.46 27.28
C ALA A 456 16.58 18.13 26.69
N ILE A 457 16.02 17.55 25.63
CA ILE A 457 14.78 18.03 25.00
C ILE A 457 13.59 17.76 25.93
N ARG A 458 13.60 16.62 26.63
CA ARG A 458 12.57 16.29 27.61
C ARG A 458 12.43 17.32 28.72
N SER A 459 13.54 17.78 29.28
CA SER A 459 13.52 18.85 30.28
C SER A 459 12.92 20.14 29.73
N LEU A 460 13.26 20.53 28.49
CA LEU A 460 12.69 21.71 27.84
C LEU A 460 11.18 21.57 27.60
N CYS A 461 10.72 20.38 27.21
CA CYS A 461 9.30 20.07 27.08
C CYS A 461 8.57 20.21 28.42
N VAL A 462 9.13 19.69 29.52
CA VAL A 462 8.54 19.83 30.87
C VAL A 462 8.39 21.30 31.29
N GLU A 463 9.35 22.15 30.94
CA GLU A 463 9.32 23.58 31.28
C GLU A 463 8.31 24.38 30.44
N THR A 464 8.10 23.97 29.19
CA THR A 464 7.37 24.79 28.20
C THR A 464 5.94 24.30 27.96
N ILE A 465 5.66 23.00 28.11
CA ILE A 465 4.36 22.41 27.77
C ILE A 465 3.28 22.78 28.79
N SER A 466 2.10 23.17 28.28
CA SER A 466 0.93 23.47 29.10
C SER A 466 0.02 22.26 29.18
N LEU A 467 0.03 21.56 30.33
CA LEU A 467 -0.81 20.38 30.56
C LEU A 467 -2.32 20.66 30.33
N ASN A 468 -2.78 21.88 30.65
CA ASN A 468 -4.19 22.26 30.46
C ASN A 468 -4.54 22.42 28.97
N GLN A 469 -3.66 23.01 28.17
CA GLN A 469 -3.89 23.17 26.74
C GLN A 469 -3.80 21.82 26.03
N SER A 470 -2.82 20.99 26.38
CA SER A 470 -2.71 19.62 25.85
C SER A 470 -3.94 18.77 26.21
N ALA A 471 -4.45 18.87 27.44
CA ALA A 471 -5.67 18.19 27.84
C ALA A 471 -6.90 18.68 27.05
N THR A 472 -7.01 19.97 26.82
CA THR A 472 -8.10 20.55 26.02
C THR A 472 -8.06 20.06 24.59
N LEU A 473 -6.89 20.01 23.96
CA LEU A 473 -6.73 19.51 22.60
C LEU A 473 -7.18 18.05 22.48
N ILE A 474 -6.71 17.18 23.39
CA ILE A 474 -7.09 15.77 23.43
C ILE A 474 -8.60 15.61 23.64
N GLN A 475 -9.20 16.42 24.51
CA GLN A 475 -10.64 16.39 24.74
C GLN A 475 -11.44 16.77 23.50
N VAL A 476 -11.04 17.83 22.78
CA VAL A 476 -11.75 18.27 21.57
C VAL A 476 -11.64 17.22 20.47
N GLU A 477 -10.44 16.70 20.22
CA GLU A 477 -10.24 15.69 19.17
C GLU A 477 -10.91 14.35 19.55
N SER A 478 -10.84 13.93 20.81
CA SER A 478 -11.58 12.77 21.30
C SER A 478 -13.10 12.95 21.19
N ALA A 479 -13.62 14.17 21.38
CA ALA A 479 -15.05 14.46 21.23
C ALA A 479 -15.49 14.35 19.76
N LEU A 480 -14.66 14.78 18.81
CA LEU A 480 -14.90 14.58 17.39
C LEU A 480 -15.05 13.09 17.07
N ILE A 481 -14.07 12.25 17.44
CA ILE A 481 -14.15 10.79 17.28
C ILE A 481 -15.40 10.22 17.95
N GLY A 482 -15.67 10.64 19.19
CA GLY A 482 -16.81 10.17 19.97
C GLY A 482 -18.15 10.40 19.27
N SER A 483 -18.27 11.53 18.54
CA SER A 483 -19.49 11.98 17.86
C SER A 483 -19.73 11.36 16.48
N VAL A 484 -18.72 10.72 15.89
CA VAL A 484 -18.73 10.23 14.50
C VAL A 484 -19.45 8.89 14.39
N GLU A 485 -20.14 8.65 13.27
CA GLU A 485 -20.78 7.35 13.04
C GLU A 485 -19.74 6.22 13.01
N PRO A 486 -20.06 5.02 13.55
CA PRO A 486 -19.10 3.92 13.59
C PRO A 486 -18.43 3.60 12.25
N GLN A 487 -19.16 3.77 11.14
CA GLN A 487 -18.68 3.51 9.78
C GLN A 487 -17.50 4.42 9.39
N ASP A 488 -17.52 5.68 9.82
CA ASP A 488 -16.48 6.68 9.50
C ASP A 488 -15.28 6.62 10.46
N LEU A 489 -15.38 5.88 11.58
CA LEU A 489 -14.25 5.62 12.48
C LEU A 489 -13.13 4.81 11.82
N THR A 490 -13.41 4.13 10.71
CA THR A 490 -12.39 3.41 9.94
C THR A 490 -11.54 4.33 9.06
N ARG A 491 -12.00 5.57 8.81
CA ARG A 491 -11.36 6.54 7.90
C ARG A 491 -10.50 7.55 8.64
N PHE A 492 -10.93 7.97 9.82
CA PHE A 492 -10.22 8.99 10.60
C PHE A 492 -9.57 8.41 11.85
N HIS A 493 -8.30 8.77 12.05
CA HIS A 493 -7.53 8.45 13.25
C HIS A 493 -7.02 9.75 13.89
N PRO A 494 -7.11 9.92 15.22
CA PRO A 494 -6.70 11.14 15.90
C PRO A 494 -5.17 11.20 16.08
N GLN A 495 -4.43 11.23 14.97
CA GLN A 495 -2.97 11.12 14.96
C GLN A 495 -2.31 12.17 15.87
N LEU A 496 -2.84 13.39 15.90
CA LEU A 496 -2.33 14.46 16.76
C LEU A 496 -2.44 14.09 18.26
N SER A 497 -3.62 13.71 18.72
CA SER A 497 -3.81 13.26 20.11
C SER A 497 -3.03 12.00 20.45
N ILE A 498 -2.84 11.08 19.51
CA ILE A 498 -2.03 9.87 19.72
C ILE A 498 -0.58 10.26 20.02
N HIS A 499 0.03 11.08 19.16
CA HIS A 499 1.40 11.54 19.37
C HIS A 499 1.52 12.42 20.62
N LEU A 500 0.52 13.25 20.92
CA LEU A 500 0.51 14.10 22.12
C LEU A 500 0.37 13.29 23.41
N VAL A 501 -0.44 12.23 23.43
CA VAL A 501 -0.52 11.29 24.57
C VAL A 501 0.84 10.59 24.76
N SER A 502 1.51 10.23 23.67
CA SER A 502 2.86 9.63 23.72
C SER A 502 3.92 10.60 24.24
N LEU A 503 3.90 11.85 23.78
CA LEU A 503 4.73 12.93 24.30
C LEU A 503 4.50 13.11 25.80
N LEU A 504 3.24 13.28 26.22
CA LEU A 504 2.88 13.49 27.61
C LEU A 504 3.31 12.31 28.50
N SER A 505 3.09 11.06 28.06
CA SER A 505 3.50 9.86 28.80
C SER A 505 5.02 9.82 29.05
N SER A 506 5.82 10.16 28.03
CA SER A 506 7.28 10.15 28.15
C SER A 506 7.83 11.25 29.08
N LEU A 507 7.11 12.36 29.30
CA LEU A 507 7.48 13.38 30.30
C LEU A 507 7.41 12.89 31.75
N LEU A 508 6.62 11.84 32.05
CA LEU A 508 6.54 11.28 33.41
C LEU A 508 7.88 10.72 33.91
N SER A 509 8.75 10.32 32.97
CA SER A 509 10.06 9.76 33.28
C SER A 509 11.11 10.83 33.60
N ASP A 510 10.76 12.12 33.55
CA ASP A 510 11.68 13.22 33.81
C ASP A 510 11.75 13.58 35.31
N GLU A 511 12.95 13.85 35.82
CA GLU A 511 13.17 14.21 37.23
C GLU A 511 12.79 15.66 37.54
N ASN A 512 12.85 16.56 36.56
CA ASN A 512 12.57 17.99 36.74
C ASN A 512 11.06 18.30 36.82
N MET A 513 10.20 17.35 36.47
CA MET A 513 8.75 17.52 36.57
C MET A 513 8.27 17.47 38.03
N SER A 514 7.59 18.53 38.49
CA SER A 514 7.10 18.60 39.87
C SER A 514 6.13 17.47 40.23
N ASP A 515 6.16 17.00 41.48
CA ASP A 515 5.26 15.93 41.98
C ASP A 515 3.77 16.26 41.83
N LYS A 516 3.42 17.56 41.83
CA LYS A 516 2.05 18.00 41.56
C LYS A 516 1.70 17.73 40.09
N ASN A 517 2.54 18.17 39.16
CA ASN A 517 2.32 17.97 37.73
C ASN A 517 2.37 16.49 37.35
N LYS A 518 3.29 15.71 37.93
CA LYS A 518 3.33 14.24 37.77
C LYS A 518 2.01 13.60 38.17
N ARG A 519 1.46 13.95 39.35
CA ARG A 519 0.15 13.42 39.80
C ARG A 519 -1.00 13.85 38.90
N THR A 520 -1.06 15.12 38.50
CA THR A 520 -2.09 15.64 37.59
C THR A 520 -2.04 14.93 36.24
N LEU A 521 -0.84 14.73 35.70
CA LEU A 521 -0.65 14.04 34.42
C LEU A 521 -1.03 12.56 34.49
N VAL A 522 -0.61 11.84 35.55
CA VAL A 522 -1.04 10.45 35.77
C VAL A 522 -2.56 10.32 35.86
N GLN A 523 -3.23 11.28 36.51
CA GLN A 523 -4.69 11.30 36.59
C GLN A 523 -5.32 11.60 35.22
N PHE A 524 -4.74 12.51 34.44
CA PHE A 524 -5.21 12.85 33.09
C PHE A 524 -5.05 11.68 32.11
N LEU A 525 -3.94 10.96 32.14
CA LEU A 525 -3.72 9.78 31.29
C LEU A 525 -4.68 8.61 31.60
N GLN A 526 -5.44 8.70 32.70
CA GLN A 526 -6.46 7.72 33.09
C GLN A 526 -7.89 8.17 32.72
N THR A 527 -8.08 9.26 31.98
CA THR A 527 -9.43 9.73 31.61
C THR A 527 -10.02 8.95 30.44
N SER A 528 -11.35 9.05 30.28
CA SER A 528 -12.10 8.42 29.19
C SER A 528 -11.66 8.91 27.81
N GLU A 529 -11.24 10.17 27.69
CA GLU A 529 -10.81 10.75 26.42
C GLU A 529 -9.50 10.13 25.95
N VAL A 530 -8.51 10.01 26.85
CA VAL A 530 -7.24 9.32 26.56
C VAL A 530 -7.49 7.85 26.21
N SER A 531 -8.44 7.20 26.91
CA SER A 531 -8.82 5.82 26.62
C SER A 531 -9.41 5.64 25.21
N THR A 532 -10.20 6.63 24.75
CA THR A 532 -10.76 6.65 23.40
C THR A 532 -9.67 6.84 22.35
N VAL A 533 -8.73 7.76 22.58
CA VAL A 533 -7.59 8.01 21.70
C VAL A 533 -6.67 6.78 21.60
N LEU A 534 -6.36 6.13 22.73
CA LEU A 534 -5.56 4.91 22.74
C LEU A 534 -6.31 3.74 22.09
N GLY A 535 -7.63 3.66 22.24
CA GLY A 535 -8.47 2.74 21.46
C GLY A 535 -8.31 2.97 19.96
N ALA A 536 -8.42 4.22 19.50
CA ALA A 536 -8.20 4.57 18.10
C ALA A 536 -6.79 4.23 17.60
N ALA A 537 -5.78 4.36 18.45
CA ALA A 537 -4.40 4.02 18.12
C ALA A 537 -4.17 2.51 18.01
N LEU A 538 -4.70 1.70 18.94
CA LEU A 538 -4.54 0.24 18.96
C LEU A 538 -5.29 -0.47 17.84
N PHE A 539 -6.45 0.06 17.44
CA PHE A 539 -7.26 -0.47 16.35
C PHE A 539 -7.00 0.26 15.02
N ASN A 540 -5.90 1.01 14.93
CA ASN A 540 -5.46 1.64 13.70
C ASN A 540 -5.13 0.56 12.65
N ARG A 541 -5.76 0.64 11.48
CA ARG A 541 -5.59 -0.33 10.39
C ARG A 541 -4.61 0.13 9.31
N SER A 542 -4.30 1.42 9.24
CA SER A 542 -3.44 2.00 8.20
C SER A 542 -1.97 2.05 8.60
N ASP A 543 -1.69 2.26 9.90
CA ASP A 543 -0.33 2.46 10.39
C ASP A 543 0.01 1.48 11.52
N LYS A 544 0.91 0.53 11.21
CA LYS A 544 1.37 -0.48 12.15
C LYS A 544 2.29 0.10 13.23
N ASP A 545 3.04 1.14 12.92
CA ASP A 545 4.00 1.74 13.84
C ASP A 545 3.25 2.45 14.97
N ILE A 546 2.15 3.14 14.65
CA ILE A 546 1.24 3.72 15.65
C ILE A 546 0.71 2.66 16.63
N VAL A 547 0.32 1.47 16.12
CA VAL A 547 -0.17 0.37 16.96
C VAL A 547 0.94 -0.12 17.89
N VAL A 548 2.14 -0.36 17.36
CA VAL A 548 3.30 -0.83 18.12
C VAL A 548 3.71 0.18 19.19
N GLU A 549 3.81 1.47 18.85
CA GLU A 549 4.13 2.55 19.79
C GLU A 549 3.09 2.64 20.91
N SER A 550 1.81 2.51 20.57
CA SER A 550 0.72 2.56 21.55
C SER A 550 0.75 1.36 22.50
N LEU A 551 1.06 0.16 21.99
CA LEU A 551 1.25 -1.05 22.81
C LEU A 551 2.45 -0.92 23.74
N LEU A 552 3.58 -0.37 23.26
CA LEU A 552 4.75 -0.10 24.07
C LEU A 552 4.45 0.89 25.19
N LEU A 553 3.73 1.98 24.87
CA LEU A 553 3.30 2.98 25.84
C LEU A 553 2.40 2.39 26.94
N LEU A 554 1.43 1.54 26.56
CA LEU A 554 0.58 0.84 27.51
C LEU A 554 1.38 -0.12 28.39
N THR A 555 2.32 -0.86 27.80
CA THR A 555 3.18 -1.80 28.53
C THR A 555 4.06 -1.07 29.55
N GLN A 556 4.65 0.06 29.16
CA GLN A 556 5.43 0.92 30.06
C GLN A 556 4.58 1.48 31.21
N SER A 557 3.36 1.93 30.90
CA SER A 557 2.41 2.46 31.90
C SER A 557 1.98 1.38 32.90
N LEU A 558 1.74 0.15 32.43
CA LEU A 558 1.37 -1.00 33.26
C LEU A 558 2.53 -1.52 34.12
N THR A 559 3.76 -1.53 33.59
CA THR A 559 4.96 -1.98 34.32
C THR A 559 5.44 -0.95 35.35
N GLY A 560 5.33 0.35 35.06
CA GLY A 560 5.61 1.43 36.02
C GLY A 560 4.59 1.54 37.16
N SER A 561 3.42 0.92 37.01
CA SER A 561 2.29 0.90 37.96
C SER A 561 2.49 -0.05 39.15
N GLY A 562 3.71 -0.24 39.66
CA GLY A 562 3.98 -1.05 40.87
C GLY A 562 3.22 -0.62 42.15
N ASN A 563 2.37 0.42 42.09
CA ASN A 563 1.53 0.93 43.16
C ASN A 563 0.03 0.99 42.78
N LYS A 564 -0.81 0.66 43.77
CA LYS A 564 -2.27 0.39 43.76
C LYS A 564 -3.23 1.49 43.24
N ARG A 565 -2.83 2.34 42.28
CA ARG A 565 -3.63 3.50 41.81
C ARG A 565 -3.81 3.60 40.28
N PHE A 566 -3.32 2.66 39.49
CA PHE A 566 -3.64 2.65 38.07
C PHE A 566 -5.03 2.03 37.86
N HIS A 567 -5.99 2.84 37.41
CA HIS A 567 -7.35 2.39 37.09
C HIS A 567 -7.37 1.66 35.74
N ALA A 568 -6.67 0.53 35.66
CA ALA A 568 -6.55 -0.29 34.45
C ALA A 568 -7.92 -0.66 33.86
N LEU A 569 -8.93 -0.84 34.72
CA LEU A 569 -10.28 -1.22 34.33
C LEU A 569 -10.97 -0.13 33.48
N GLY A 570 -10.90 1.14 33.89
CA GLY A 570 -11.54 2.23 33.14
C GLY A 570 -10.89 2.47 31.78
N LEU A 571 -9.56 2.34 31.72
CA LEU A 571 -8.81 2.39 30.46
C LEU A 571 -9.18 1.22 29.54
N ALA A 572 -9.25 0.01 30.08
CA ALA A 572 -9.65 -1.18 29.33
C ALA A 572 -11.10 -1.08 28.83
N GLU A 573 -12.04 -0.62 29.66
CA GLU A 573 -13.44 -0.39 29.27
C GLU A 573 -13.56 0.62 28.12
N GLY A 574 -12.79 1.72 28.15
CA GLY A 574 -12.76 2.69 27.07
C GLY A 574 -12.19 2.13 25.76
N ILE A 575 -11.08 1.39 25.83
CA ILE A 575 -10.46 0.74 24.66
C ILE A 575 -11.40 -0.32 24.05
N VAL A 576 -12.01 -1.17 24.90
CA VAL A 576 -12.96 -2.20 24.46
C VAL A 576 -14.23 -1.57 23.90
N GLY A 577 -14.72 -0.48 24.51
CA GLY A 577 -15.86 0.26 23.98
C GLY A 577 -15.60 0.82 22.58
N PHE A 578 -14.39 1.33 22.34
CA PHE A 578 -13.98 1.75 21.00
C PHE A 578 -13.87 0.56 20.02
N SER A 579 -13.26 -0.55 20.46
CA SER A 579 -13.19 -1.80 19.68
C SER A 579 -14.57 -2.29 19.26
N GLN A 580 -15.55 -2.23 20.16
CA GLN A 580 -16.91 -2.69 19.89
C GLN A 580 -17.57 -1.80 18.83
N ARG A 581 -17.40 -0.47 18.91
CA ARG A 581 -17.90 0.44 17.87
C ARG A 581 -17.28 0.14 16.50
N ILE A 582 -15.98 -0.13 16.43
CA ILE A 582 -15.33 -0.54 15.18
C ILE A 582 -15.84 -1.91 14.71
N GLY A 583 -16.06 -2.86 15.64
CA GLY A 583 -16.66 -4.16 15.36
C GLY A 583 -18.04 -4.02 14.73
N ASP A 584 -18.93 -3.26 15.37
CA ASP A 584 -20.28 -2.98 14.88
C ASP A 584 -20.27 -2.30 13.49
N ALA A 585 -19.32 -1.38 13.27
CA ALA A 585 -19.12 -0.76 11.96
C ALA A 585 -18.68 -1.76 10.90
N SER A 586 -17.72 -2.62 11.24
CA SER A 586 -17.19 -3.67 10.37
C SER A 586 -18.28 -4.69 10.03
N ASP A 587 -19.10 -5.09 11.00
CA ASP A 587 -20.22 -6.03 10.79
C ASP A 587 -21.31 -5.44 9.90
N ASN A 588 -21.65 -4.16 10.09
CA ASN A 588 -22.58 -3.43 9.22
C ASN A 588 -22.05 -3.32 7.78
N LEU A 589 -20.75 -3.03 7.61
CA LEU A 589 -20.09 -3.02 6.30
C LEU A 589 -20.10 -4.42 5.68
N GLN A 590 -19.76 -5.47 6.44
CA GLN A 590 -19.77 -6.85 5.98
C GLN A 590 -21.18 -7.28 5.53
N SER A 591 -22.21 -6.91 6.29
CA SER A 591 -23.62 -7.14 5.94
C SER A 591 -24.02 -6.41 4.65
N THR A 592 -23.59 -5.15 4.49
CA THR A 592 -23.83 -4.37 3.28
C THR A 592 -23.12 -4.99 2.06
N ILE A 593 -21.86 -5.43 2.21
CA ILE A 593 -21.10 -6.13 1.17
C ILE A 593 -21.80 -7.44 0.80
N ALA A 594 -22.23 -8.24 1.79
CA ALA A 594 -22.95 -9.49 1.54
C ALA A 594 -24.28 -9.25 0.80
N SER A 595 -25.01 -8.18 1.15
CA SER A 595 -26.23 -7.79 0.42
C SER A 595 -25.93 -7.37 -1.01
N LEU A 596 -24.87 -6.58 -1.24
CA LEU A 596 -24.45 -6.18 -2.58
C LEU A 596 -23.96 -7.37 -3.42
N GLN A 597 -23.22 -8.30 -2.83
CA GLN A 597 -22.79 -9.55 -3.46
C GLN A 597 -23.99 -10.43 -3.84
N ALA A 598 -24.96 -10.58 -2.94
CA ALA A 598 -26.20 -11.31 -3.24
C ALA A 598 -26.97 -10.66 -4.40
N ASN A 599 -27.08 -9.32 -4.41
CA ASN A 599 -27.70 -8.59 -5.52
C ASN A 599 -26.92 -8.79 -6.83
N ALA A 600 -25.59 -8.71 -6.79
CA ALA A 600 -24.74 -8.95 -7.96
C ALA A 600 -24.86 -10.38 -8.49
N GLU A 601 -24.96 -11.39 -7.62
CA GLU A 601 -25.17 -12.79 -8.00
C GLU A 601 -26.54 -13.01 -8.65
N VAL A 602 -27.59 -12.35 -8.13
CA VAL A 602 -28.93 -12.34 -8.76
C VAL A 602 -28.87 -11.69 -10.13
N SER A 603 -28.18 -10.56 -10.26
CA SER A 603 -27.96 -9.90 -11.56
C SER A 603 -27.18 -10.80 -12.52
N ALA A 604 -26.11 -11.46 -12.08
CA ALA A 604 -25.32 -12.38 -12.88
C ALA A 604 -26.15 -13.57 -13.39
N LYS A 605 -26.96 -14.20 -12.52
CA LYS A 605 -27.91 -15.26 -12.93
C LYS A 605 -28.95 -14.78 -13.94
N THR A 606 -29.37 -13.52 -13.83
CA THR A 606 -30.29 -12.92 -14.80
C THR A 606 -29.63 -12.73 -16.15
N VAL A 607 -28.36 -12.29 -16.17
CA VAL A 607 -27.55 -12.17 -17.39
C VAL A 607 -27.28 -13.54 -18.02
N GLU A 608 -26.91 -14.55 -17.24
CA GLU A 608 -26.73 -15.92 -17.72
C GLU A 608 -28.01 -16.48 -18.33
N LYS A 609 -29.16 -16.23 -17.70
CA LYS A 609 -30.47 -16.62 -18.23
C LYS A 609 -30.74 -15.95 -19.58
N LEU A 610 -30.55 -14.63 -19.69
CA LEU A 610 -30.71 -13.90 -20.94
C LEU A 610 -29.75 -14.39 -22.02
N GLN A 611 -28.50 -14.72 -21.66
CA GLN A 611 -27.52 -15.28 -22.58
C GLN A 611 -27.93 -16.66 -23.08
N SER A 612 -28.50 -17.50 -22.21
CA SER A 612 -29.05 -18.82 -22.59
C SER A 612 -30.27 -18.71 -23.51
N GLU A 613 -31.18 -17.76 -23.23
CA GLU A 613 -32.34 -17.46 -24.08
C GLU A 613 -31.89 -16.95 -25.46
N MET A 614 -30.86 -16.09 -25.51
CA MET A 614 -30.26 -15.62 -26.75
C MET A 614 -29.61 -16.77 -27.55
N GLN A 615 -28.88 -17.67 -26.90
CA GLN A 615 -28.31 -18.86 -27.55
C GLN A 615 -29.38 -19.81 -28.10
N GLN A 616 -30.49 -20.01 -27.37
CA GLN A 616 -31.62 -20.80 -27.86
C GLN A 616 -32.28 -20.14 -29.07
N MET A 617 -32.43 -18.81 -29.06
CA MET A 617 -32.97 -18.08 -30.21
C MET A 617 -32.06 -18.21 -31.45
N LEU A 618 -30.74 -18.10 -31.26
CA LEU A 618 -29.75 -18.33 -32.32
C LEU A 618 -29.84 -19.75 -32.90
N HIS A 619 -29.96 -20.78 -32.06
CA HIS A 619 -30.12 -22.16 -32.52
C HIS A 619 -31.42 -22.36 -33.32
N LEU A 620 -32.54 -21.78 -32.86
CA LEU A 620 -33.81 -21.82 -33.60
C LEU A 620 -33.69 -21.11 -34.95
N GLN A 621 -32.96 -19.99 -35.00
CA GLN A 621 -32.70 -19.25 -36.24
C GLN A 621 -31.87 -20.08 -37.23
N ASP A 622 -30.82 -20.75 -36.75
CA ASP A 622 -29.99 -21.64 -37.57
C ASP A 622 -30.79 -22.84 -38.11
N GLU A 623 -31.69 -23.40 -37.29
CA GLU A 623 -32.55 -24.53 -37.67
C GLU A 623 -33.57 -24.12 -38.75
N VAL A 624 -34.18 -22.93 -38.61
CA VAL A 624 -35.07 -22.36 -39.64
C VAL A 624 -34.31 -22.07 -40.94
N LYS A 625 -33.09 -21.54 -40.85
CA LYS A 625 -32.24 -21.30 -42.02
C LYS A 625 -31.88 -22.60 -42.74
N ALA A 626 -31.51 -23.64 -42.00
CA ALA A 626 -31.24 -24.97 -42.56
C ALA A 626 -32.47 -25.58 -43.26
N GLN A 627 -33.68 -25.38 -42.71
CA GLN A 627 -34.92 -25.81 -43.36
C GLN A 627 -35.19 -25.03 -44.66
N GLN A 628 -34.95 -23.72 -44.68
CA GLN A 628 -35.06 -22.91 -45.90
C GLN A 628 -34.04 -23.33 -46.96
N ASP A 629 -32.78 -23.57 -46.58
CA ASP A 629 -31.72 -24.00 -47.49
C ASP A 629 -32.04 -25.38 -48.10
N GLN A 630 -32.59 -26.30 -47.30
CA GLN A 630 -33.04 -27.60 -47.79
C GLN A 630 -34.21 -27.48 -48.77
N ALA A 631 -35.18 -26.59 -48.50
CA ALA A 631 -36.30 -26.33 -49.41
C ALA A 631 -35.84 -25.72 -50.75
N LEU A 632 -34.88 -24.78 -50.71
CA LEU A 632 -34.27 -24.20 -51.90
C LEU A 632 -33.53 -25.26 -52.73
N LYS A 633 -32.82 -26.17 -52.06
CA LYS A 633 -32.12 -27.28 -52.72
C LYS A 633 -33.09 -28.23 -53.43
N ASP A 634 -34.20 -28.56 -52.78
CA ASP A 634 -35.26 -29.42 -53.38
C ASP A 634 -35.93 -28.74 -54.57
N ILE A 635 -36.14 -27.42 -54.53
CA ILE A 635 -36.63 -26.62 -55.67
C ILE A 635 -35.60 -26.63 -56.81
N GLY A 636 -34.31 -26.46 -56.50
CA GLY A 636 -33.22 -26.52 -57.49
C GLY A 636 -33.14 -27.87 -58.22
N VAL A 637 -33.31 -28.98 -57.50
CA VAL A 637 -33.37 -30.33 -58.10
C VAL A 637 -34.56 -30.46 -59.06
N LYS A 638 -35.73 -29.93 -58.69
CA LYS A 638 -36.92 -29.95 -59.55
C LYS A 638 -36.74 -29.12 -60.83
N PHE A 639 -36.12 -27.95 -60.74
CA PHE A 639 -35.81 -27.13 -61.91
C PHE A 639 -34.79 -27.79 -62.83
N THR A 640 -33.75 -28.41 -62.27
CA THR A 640 -32.73 -29.12 -63.05
C THR A 640 -33.35 -30.27 -63.84
N GLU A 641 -34.27 -31.01 -63.24
CA GLU A 641 -34.99 -32.09 -63.92
C GLU A 641 -35.96 -31.58 -64.99
N GLN A 642 -36.64 -30.44 -64.76
CA GLN A 642 -37.47 -29.79 -65.79
C GLN A 642 -36.64 -29.32 -67.00
N ILE A 643 -35.46 -28.74 -66.76
CA ILE A 643 -34.55 -28.31 -67.83
C ILE A 643 -34.11 -29.53 -68.64
N ARG A 644 -33.68 -30.62 -67.97
CA ARG A 644 -33.27 -31.87 -68.62
C ARG A 644 -34.38 -32.46 -69.50
N GLN A 645 -35.63 -32.42 -69.04
CA GLN A 645 -36.78 -32.89 -69.82
C GLN A 645 -37.06 -32.02 -71.05
N LYS A 646 -36.91 -30.69 -70.92
CA LYS A 646 -37.04 -29.77 -72.06
C LYS A 646 -35.93 -29.94 -73.08
N ASP A 647 -34.69 -30.12 -72.64
CA ASP A 647 -33.54 -30.34 -73.52
C ASP A 647 -33.69 -31.64 -74.31
N ASP A 648 -34.16 -32.72 -73.68
CA ASP A 648 -34.41 -34.01 -74.34
C ASP A 648 -35.55 -33.91 -75.38
N ALA A 649 -36.57 -33.08 -75.11
CA ALA A 649 -37.64 -32.78 -76.06
C ALA A 649 -37.16 -31.94 -77.25
N ILE A 650 -36.30 -30.95 -77.01
CA ILE A 650 -35.70 -30.11 -78.06
C ILE A 650 -34.77 -30.96 -78.94
N GLN A 651 -33.98 -31.87 -78.36
CA GLN A 651 -33.10 -32.76 -79.12
C GLN A 651 -33.90 -33.72 -80.01
N LYS A 652 -34.96 -34.35 -79.49
CA LYS A 652 -35.87 -35.17 -80.31
C LYS A 652 -36.51 -34.38 -81.45
N MET A 653 -36.90 -33.13 -81.19
CA MET A 653 -37.46 -32.26 -82.21
C MET A 653 -36.44 -31.92 -83.30
N ARG A 654 -35.19 -31.62 -82.90
CA ARG A 654 -34.07 -31.36 -83.82
C ARG A 654 -33.79 -32.58 -84.72
N ASP A 655 -33.76 -33.79 -84.16
CA ASP A 655 -33.50 -35.02 -84.93
C ASP A 655 -34.61 -35.27 -85.98
N VAL A 656 -35.88 -35.00 -85.63
CA VAL A 656 -37.02 -35.08 -86.58
C VAL A 656 -36.89 -34.08 -87.72
N TYR A 657 -36.51 -32.83 -87.42
CA TYR A 657 -36.31 -31.81 -88.44
C TYR A 657 -35.10 -32.10 -89.34
N GLU A 658 -34.04 -32.66 -88.79
CA GLU A 658 -32.86 -33.05 -89.55
C GLU A 658 -33.16 -34.23 -90.49
N MET A 659 -34.02 -35.17 -90.07
CA MET A 659 -34.48 -36.26 -90.92
C MET A 659 -35.37 -35.75 -92.08
N LYS A 660 -36.28 -34.79 -91.81
CA LYS A 660 -37.07 -34.10 -92.84
C LYS A 660 -36.18 -33.32 -93.81
N LEU A 661 -35.11 -32.68 -93.33
CA LEU A 661 -34.18 -31.95 -94.17
C LEU A 661 -33.43 -32.89 -95.14
N ARG A 662 -33.02 -34.08 -94.68
CA ARG A 662 -32.41 -35.11 -95.54
C ARG A 662 -33.41 -35.63 -96.60
N GLU A 663 -34.67 -35.80 -96.24
CA GLU A 663 -35.73 -36.24 -97.17
C GLU A 663 -36.00 -35.20 -98.27
N VAL A 664 -36.10 -33.91 -97.91
CA VAL A 664 -36.26 -32.82 -98.87
C VAL A 664 -35.04 -32.69 -99.78
N THR A 665 -33.83 -32.88 -99.24
CA THR A 665 -32.59 -32.86 -100.03
C THR A 665 -32.58 -33.97 -101.09
N MET A 666 -32.99 -35.19 -100.72
CA MET A 666 -33.13 -36.30 -101.67
C MET A 666 -34.22 -36.06 -102.73
N GLN A 667 -35.34 -35.42 -102.35
CA GLN A 667 -36.38 -35.04 -103.31
C GLN A 667 -35.89 -34.00 -104.32
N CYS A 668 -35.08 -33.03 -103.89
CA CYS A 668 -34.47 -32.04 -104.79
C CYS A 668 -33.47 -32.67 -105.77
N GLU A 669 -32.66 -33.64 -105.34
CA GLU A 669 -31.73 -34.37 -106.23
C GLU A 669 -32.48 -35.23 -107.26
N SER A 670 -33.57 -35.90 -106.86
CA SER A 670 -34.45 -36.68 -107.75
C SER A 670 -35.16 -35.80 -108.80
N MET A 671 -35.65 -34.63 -108.39
CA MET A 671 -36.29 -33.65 -109.28
C MET A 671 -35.28 -33.11 -110.31
N GLY A 672 -34.03 -32.84 -109.90
CA GLY A 672 -32.96 -32.40 -110.80
C GLY A 672 -32.62 -33.43 -111.88
N GLN A 673 -32.67 -34.72 -111.57
CA GLN A 673 -32.46 -35.80 -112.55
C GLN A 673 -33.65 -35.98 -113.51
N HIS A 674 -34.87 -35.71 -113.05
CA HIS A 674 -36.08 -35.76 -113.87
C HIS A 674 -36.15 -34.57 -114.86
N MET A 675 -35.81 -33.37 -114.40
CA MET A 675 -35.83 -32.16 -115.22
C MET A 675 -34.81 -32.23 -116.37
N ASN A 676 -33.63 -32.80 -116.12
CA ASN A 676 -32.61 -33.03 -117.14
C ASN A 676 -33.05 -34.03 -118.23
N LYS A 677 -33.94 -34.99 -117.94
CA LYS A 677 -34.52 -35.90 -118.96
C LYS A 677 -35.64 -35.27 -119.78
N GLN A 678 -36.38 -34.30 -119.22
CA GLN A 678 -37.43 -33.57 -119.95
C GLN A 678 -36.88 -32.48 -120.88
N ILE A 679 -35.77 -31.83 -120.52
CA ILE A 679 -35.09 -30.84 -121.38
C ILE A 679 -34.61 -31.49 -122.69
N SER A 680 -34.18 -32.76 -122.65
CA SER A 680 -33.77 -33.53 -123.85
C SER A 680 -34.92 -33.95 -124.76
N SER A 681 -36.16 -34.04 -124.26
CA SER A 681 -37.34 -34.44 -125.06
C SER A 681 -38.11 -33.26 -125.67
N LEU A 682 -37.97 -32.06 -125.08
CA LEU A 682 -38.54 -30.81 -125.60
C LEU A 682 -37.76 -30.23 -126.79
N GLN A 683 -36.45 -30.45 -126.86
CA GLN A 683 -35.64 -30.05 -128.03
C GLN A 683 -35.94 -30.86 -129.31
N GLN A 684 -36.65 -31.99 -129.21
CA GLN A 684 -37.02 -32.83 -130.35
C GLN A 684 -38.43 -32.50 -130.92
N ARG A 685 -39.24 -31.70 -130.20
CA ARG A 685 -40.63 -31.38 -130.55
C ARG A 685 -40.84 -29.99 -131.17
N GLU A 686 -39.78 -29.19 -131.25
CA GLU A 686 -39.77 -27.83 -131.80
C GLU A 686 -39.62 -27.81 -133.35
N SER A 687 -39.17 -28.91 -133.98
CA SER A 687 -39.03 -28.98 -135.45
C SER A 687 -40.31 -29.34 -136.23
N LEU A 688 -41.43 -29.63 -135.55
CA LEU A 688 -42.70 -30.05 -136.15
C LEU A 688 -43.85 -29.01 -136.00
N LEU A 689 -43.55 -27.84 -135.44
CA LEU A 689 -44.51 -26.74 -135.23
C LEU A 689 -44.27 -25.53 -136.15
N GLN A 690 -43.70 -25.78 -137.33
CA GLN A 690 -43.46 -24.76 -138.36
C GLN A 690 -44.40 -24.87 -139.58
N GLU A 691 -45.28 -25.87 -139.64
CA GLU A 691 -46.15 -26.13 -140.82
C GLU A 691 -47.65 -25.85 -140.59
N SER A 692 -48.11 -25.63 -139.35
CA SER A 692 -49.52 -25.37 -139.02
C SER A 692 -49.84 -23.88 -138.77
N ARG A 693 -49.12 -22.97 -139.45
CA ARG A 693 -49.40 -21.51 -139.44
C ARG A 693 -50.13 -21.03 -140.69
N ALA A 694 -50.69 -21.94 -141.48
CA ALA A 694 -51.41 -21.60 -142.70
C ALA A 694 -52.93 -21.74 -142.52
N LYS A 695 -53.60 -20.57 -142.54
CA LYS A 695 -55.01 -20.32 -142.97
C LYS A 695 -56.03 -20.32 -141.82
N ARG A 696 -56.19 -19.20 -141.08
CA ARG A 696 -56.89 -17.95 -141.47
C ARG A 696 -58.41 -18.07 -141.70
N GLY A 697 -59.07 -19.09 -141.15
CA GLY A 697 -60.52 -19.33 -141.37
C GLY A 697 -61.43 -19.46 -140.13
N ILE A 698 -60.93 -19.37 -138.90
CA ILE A 698 -61.77 -19.49 -137.68
C ILE A 698 -61.62 -18.25 -136.76
N LEU A 699 -61.05 -17.17 -137.28
CA LEU A 699 -61.00 -15.84 -136.61
C LEU A 699 -62.40 -15.18 -136.50
N GLU A 700 -63.44 -15.82 -137.03
CA GLU A 700 -64.83 -15.37 -136.92
C GLU A 700 -65.60 -16.04 -135.76
N ASP A 701 -65.15 -17.19 -135.25
CA ASP A 701 -65.67 -17.83 -134.01
C ASP A 701 -64.98 -17.31 -132.74
N GLU A 702 -63.77 -16.75 -132.85
CA GLU A 702 -63.05 -16.16 -131.70
C GLU A 702 -63.66 -14.84 -131.20
N ASN A 703 -64.43 -14.13 -132.03
CA ASN A 703 -65.05 -12.85 -131.68
C ASN A 703 -66.28 -13.02 -130.75
N SER A 704 -67.01 -14.14 -130.86
CA SER A 704 -68.13 -14.50 -129.99
C SER A 704 -67.66 -15.13 -128.67
N GLU A 705 -66.46 -15.72 -128.62
CA GLU A 705 -65.82 -16.23 -127.40
C GLU A 705 -65.17 -15.11 -126.55
N LEU A 706 -64.60 -14.09 -127.20
CA LEU A 706 -64.02 -12.92 -126.52
C LEU A 706 -65.07 -12.13 -125.70
N LYS A 707 -66.32 -12.04 -126.17
CA LYS A 707 -67.41 -11.41 -125.38
C LYS A 707 -67.76 -12.17 -124.09
N ARG A 708 -67.61 -13.50 -124.05
CA ARG A 708 -67.78 -14.30 -122.81
C ARG A 708 -66.58 -14.19 -121.87
N LYS A 709 -65.37 -14.06 -122.42
CA LYS A 709 -64.14 -13.90 -121.63
C LYS A 709 -64.07 -12.54 -120.91
N VAL A 710 -64.63 -11.47 -121.48
CA VAL A 710 -64.68 -10.15 -120.83
C VAL A 710 -65.55 -10.16 -119.56
N GLN A 711 -66.73 -10.80 -119.57
CA GLN A 711 -67.57 -10.93 -118.36
C GLN A 711 -66.92 -11.76 -117.24
N VAL A 712 -66.14 -12.79 -117.60
CA VAL A 712 -65.39 -13.60 -116.61
C VAL A 712 -64.23 -12.79 -116.01
N LEU A 713 -63.60 -11.92 -116.80
CA LEU A 713 -62.53 -11.04 -116.32
C LEU A 713 -63.05 -9.94 -115.38
N GLU A 714 -64.26 -9.42 -115.60
CA GLU A 714 -64.90 -8.46 -114.68
C GLU A 714 -65.19 -9.10 -113.31
N ILE A 715 -65.72 -10.32 -113.27
CA ILE A 715 -65.92 -11.07 -112.01
C ILE A 715 -64.58 -11.36 -111.32
N ARG A 716 -63.54 -11.68 -112.08
CA ARG A 716 -62.19 -11.95 -111.55
C ARG A 716 -61.53 -10.70 -110.95
N ILE A 717 -61.77 -9.53 -111.52
CA ILE A 717 -61.28 -8.26 -110.99
C ILE A 717 -61.96 -7.93 -109.65
N GLU A 718 -63.27 -8.19 -109.53
CA GLU A 718 -64.01 -8.02 -108.27
C GLU A 718 -63.50 -8.98 -107.18
N GLU A 719 -63.24 -10.26 -107.51
CA GLU A 719 -62.63 -11.24 -106.60
C GLU A 719 -61.21 -10.83 -106.15
N ILE A 720 -60.39 -10.28 -107.06
CA ILE A 720 -59.05 -9.79 -106.74
C ILE A 720 -59.11 -8.56 -105.83
N ALA A 721 -60.05 -7.64 -106.07
CA ALA A 721 -60.25 -6.48 -105.19
C ALA A 721 -60.68 -6.89 -103.78
N GLN A 722 -61.58 -7.89 -103.67
CA GLN A 722 -62.06 -8.38 -102.38
C GLN A 722 -60.98 -9.15 -101.61
N THR A 723 -60.18 -9.98 -102.28
CA THR A 723 -59.04 -10.69 -101.67
C THR A 723 -57.93 -9.72 -101.25
N HIS A 724 -57.65 -8.67 -102.04
CA HIS A 724 -56.69 -7.63 -101.65
C HIS A 724 -57.17 -6.86 -100.41
N SER A 725 -58.47 -6.57 -100.29
CA SER A 725 -59.03 -5.90 -99.10
C SER A 725 -58.90 -6.76 -97.84
N VAL A 726 -59.12 -8.08 -97.94
CA VAL A 726 -58.96 -9.01 -96.80
C VAL A 726 -57.48 -9.10 -96.40
N ALA A 727 -56.57 -9.23 -97.36
CA ALA A 727 -55.13 -9.27 -97.09
C ALA A 727 -54.61 -7.97 -96.44
N MET A 728 -55.17 -6.81 -96.81
CA MET A 728 -54.77 -5.52 -96.23
C MET A 728 -55.22 -5.37 -94.77
N GLU A 729 -56.39 -5.91 -94.40
CA GLU A 729 -56.84 -5.95 -93.00
C GLU A 729 -56.05 -6.98 -92.17
N GLU A 730 -55.69 -8.14 -92.74
CA GLU A 730 -54.77 -9.08 -92.08
C GLU A 730 -53.39 -8.46 -91.83
N MET A 731 -52.87 -7.66 -92.77
CA MET A 731 -51.59 -6.96 -92.60
C MET A 731 -51.63 -5.97 -91.44
N LYS A 732 -52.71 -5.18 -91.32
CA LYS A 732 -52.89 -4.25 -90.19
C LYS A 732 -52.99 -4.98 -88.85
N LEU A 733 -53.66 -6.13 -88.81
CA LEU A 733 -53.77 -6.94 -87.60
C LEU A 733 -52.38 -7.46 -87.18
N ARG A 734 -51.56 -7.92 -88.14
CA ARG A 734 -50.18 -8.38 -87.90
C ARG A 734 -49.24 -7.27 -87.46
N GLU A 735 -49.37 -6.06 -88.00
CA GLU A 735 -48.60 -4.91 -87.54
C GLU A 735 -48.95 -4.55 -86.09
N LYS A 736 -50.23 -4.64 -85.72
CA LYS A 736 -50.66 -4.40 -84.33
C LYS A 736 -50.12 -5.46 -83.36
N GLU A 737 -50.19 -6.74 -83.72
CA GLU A 737 -49.61 -7.84 -82.94
C GLU A 737 -48.08 -7.69 -82.77
N LEU A 738 -47.39 -7.20 -83.80
CA LEU A 738 -45.95 -6.92 -83.74
C LEU A 738 -45.60 -5.79 -82.78
N GLU A 739 -46.43 -4.75 -82.71
CA GLU A 739 -46.19 -3.63 -81.80
C GLU A 739 -46.50 -4.02 -80.34
N GLU A 740 -47.56 -4.79 -80.11
CA GLU A 740 -47.86 -5.36 -78.78
C GLU A 740 -46.72 -6.28 -78.29
N LEU A 741 -46.15 -7.11 -79.17
CA LEU A 741 -44.98 -7.94 -78.84
C LEU A 741 -43.73 -7.12 -78.52
N ARG A 742 -43.52 -5.97 -79.17
CA ARG A 742 -42.38 -5.08 -78.88
C ARG A 742 -42.52 -4.44 -77.50
N GLU A 743 -43.73 -4.03 -77.13
CA GLU A 743 -44.01 -3.45 -75.82
C GLU A 743 -43.86 -4.49 -74.70
N GLU A 744 -44.29 -5.73 -74.92
CA GLU A 744 -44.03 -6.84 -73.99
C GLU A 744 -42.53 -7.13 -73.83
N ILE A 745 -41.76 -7.16 -74.92
CA ILE A 745 -40.30 -7.35 -74.87
C ILE A 745 -39.61 -6.21 -74.09
N ALA A 746 -40.05 -4.97 -74.28
CA ALA A 746 -39.50 -3.82 -73.55
C ALA A 746 -39.81 -3.91 -72.05
N THR A 747 -41.02 -4.33 -71.69
CA THR A 747 -41.44 -4.51 -70.30
C THR A 747 -40.64 -5.64 -69.62
N ILE A 748 -40.51 -6.79 -70.28
CA ILE A 748 -39.71 -7.93 -69.80
C ILE A 748 -38.24 -7.51 -69.61
N SER A 749 -37.68 -6.75 -70.56
CA SER A 749 -36.30 -6.25 -70.43
C SER A 749 -36.12 -5.34 -69.22
N GLY A 750 -37.12 -4.49 -68.91
CA GLY A 750 -37.12 -3.64 -67.71
C GLY A 750 -37.15 -4.46 -66.41
N ASP A 751 -37.99 -5.49 -66.35
CA ASP A 751 -38.09 -6.39 -65.20
C ASP A 751 -36.79 -7.17 -64.96
N TYR A 752 -36.12 -7.62 -66.03
CA TYR A 752 -34.81 -8.28 -65.94
C TYR A 752 -33.72 -7.34 -65.39
N THR A 753 -33.73 -6.06 -65.78
CA THR A 753 -32.78 -5.09 -65.23
C THR A 753 -33.01 -4.85 -63.73
N ALA A 754 -34.27 -4.71 -63.29
CA ALA A 754 -34.59 -4.54 -61.88
C ALA A 754 -34.22 -5.77 -61.04
N GLN A 755 -34.46 -6.99 -61.55
CA GLN A 755 -34.03 -8.22 -60.88
C GLN A 755 -32.51 -8.34 -60.77
N ARG A 756 -31.77 -7.88 -61.78
CA ARG A 756 -30.30 -7.88 -61.74
C ARG A 756 -29.76 -6.94 -60.67
N GLU A 757 -30.31 -5.74 -60.55
CA GLU A 757 -29.92 -4.78 -59.50
C GLU A 757 -30.23 -5.32 -58.09
N GLN A 758 -31.38 -5.97 -57.91
CA GLN A 758 -31.71 -6.63 -56.63
C GLN A 758 -30.76 -7.79 -56.30
N LEU A 759 -30.34 -8.56 -57.30
CA LEU A 759 -29.39 -9.65 -57.11
C LEU A 759 -27.99 -9.12 -56.75
N GLU A 760 -27.55 -8.02 -57.36
CA GLU A 760 -26.28 -7.36 -57.06
C GLU A 760 -26.26 -6.81 -55.63
N ALA A 761 -27.34 -6.12 -55.21
CA ALA A 761 -27.51 -5.67 -53.82
C ALA A 761 -27.50 -6.83 -52.81
N ALA A 762 -28.14 -7.95 -53.13
CA ALA A 762 -28.12 -9.14 -52.28
C ALA A 762 -26.73 -9.79 -52.19
N GLN A 763 -25.95 -9.77 -53.28
CA GLN A 763 -24.57 -10.27 -53.28
C GLN A 763 -23.64 -9.39 -52.42
N ASP A 764 -23.79 -8.08 -52.49
CA ASP A 764 -23.00 -7.15 -51.68
C ASP A 764 -23.33 -7.29 -50.18
N GLU A 765 -24.61 -7.45 -49.82
CA GLU A 765 -24.98 -7.73 -48.43
C GLU A 765 -24.47 -9.10 -47.95
N THR A 766 -24.45 -10.11 -48.82
CA THR A 766 -23.87 -11.42 -48.49
C THR A 766 -22.37 -11.31 -48.21
N ARG A 767 -21.62 -10.53 -49.00
CA ARG A 767 -20.19 -10.27 -48.74
C ARG A 767 -19.97 -9.53 -47.42
N ARG A 768 -20.78 -8.51 -47.13
CA ARG A 768 -20.72 -7.78 -45.85
C ARG A 768 -20.91 -8.71 -44.65
N LEU A 769 -21.90 -9.60 -44.73
CA LEU A 769 -22.16 -10.60 -43.70
C LEU A 769 -21.05 -11.66 -43.59
N GLU A 770 -20.42 -12.05 -44.71
CA GLU A 770 -19.26 -12.95 -44.69
C GLU A 770 -18.05 -12.30 -44.00
N ASP A 771 -17.80 -11.01 -44.23
CA ASP A 771 -16.73 -10.25 -43.58
C ASP A 771 -16.98 -10.10 -42.07
N GLU A 772 -18.20 -9.73 -41.66
CA GLU A 772 -18.60 -9.67 -40.24
C GLU A 772 -18.46 -11.04 -39.56
N LEU A 773 -18.86 -12.13 -40.23
CA LEU A 773 -18.72 -13.49 -39.70
C LEU A 773 -17.24 -13.89 -39.54
N ASN A 774 -16.37 -13.46 -40.45
CA ASN A 774 -14.93 -13.74 -40.36
C ASN A 774 -14.27 -12.95 -39.21
N GLU A 775 -14.66 -11.70 -39.00
CA GLU A 775 -14.23 -10.90 -37.85
C GLU A 775 -14.71 -11.51 -36.53
N GLN A 776 -15.96 -11.98 -36.49
CA GLN A 776 -16.51 -12.66 -35.31
C GLN A 776 -15.81 -14.01 -35.02
N LYS A 777 -15.39 -14.75 -36.06
CA LYS A 777 -14.58 -15.96 -35.88
C LYS A 777 -13.20 -15.63 -35.29
N LEU A 778 -12.56 -14.56 -35.75
CA LEU A 778 -11.25 -14.14 -35.25
C LEU A 778 -11.33 -13.70 -33.78
N THR A 779 -12.36 -12.93 -33.41
CA THR A 779 -12.59 -12.52 -32.02
C THR A 779 -12.89 -13.73 -31.12
N ASN A 780 -13.72 -14.67 -31.56
CA ASN A 780 -13.97 -15.92 -30.81
C ASN A 780 -12.71 -16.78 -30.63
N GLU A 781 -11.84 -16.88 -31.64
CA GLU A 781 -10.58 -17.61 -31.52
C GLU A 781 -9.63 -16.96 -30.49
N ASN A 782 -9.59 -15.62 -30.46
CA ASN A 782 -8.81 -14.88 -29.47
C ASN A 782 -9.36 -15.08 -28.04
N THR A 783 -10.68 -14.97 -27.87
CA THR A 783 -11.34 -15.23 -26.59
C THR A 783 -11.08 -16.65 -26.11
N TYR A 784 -11.11 -17.65 -27.00
CA TYR A 784 -10.78 -19.03 -26.66
C TYR A 784 -9.33 -19.19 -26.18
N LYS A 785 -8.37 -18.55 -26.85
CA LYS A 785 -6.95 -18.54 -26.42
C LYS A 785 -6.79 -17.91 -25.03
N GLU A 786 -7.49 -16.81 -24.76
CA GLU A 786 -7.50 -16.17 -23.44
C GLU A 786 -8.10 -17.07 -22.36
N LEU A 787 -9.19 -17.76 -22.66
CA LEU A 787 -9.84 -18.71 -21.73
C LEU A 787 -8.93 -19.90 -21.40
N VAL A 788 -8.17 -20.40 -22.38
CA VAL A 788 -7.17 -21.46 -22.16
C VAL A 788 -6.02 -20.98 -21.28
N LEU A 789 -5.55 -19.74 -21.47
CA LEU A 789 -4.52 -19.14 -20.61
C LEU A 789 -5.03 -18.95 -19.18
N LEU A 790 -6.27 -18.46 -19.04
CA LEU A 790 -6.92 -18.29 -17.74
C LEU A 790 -7.11 -19.62 -17.00
N SER A 791 -7.51 -20.68 -17.73
CA SER A 791 -7.61 -22.04 -17.18
C SER A 791 -6.26 -22.57 -16.69
N LYS A 792 -5.17 -22.33 -17.44
CA LYS A 792 -3.81 -22.68 -17.02
C LYS A 792 -3.39 -21.91 -15.76
N ALA A 793 -3.67 -20.61 -15.70
CA ALA A 793 -3.37 -19.80 -14.53
C ALA A 793 -4.13 -20.28 -13.28
N HIS A 794 -5.42 -20.59 -13.42
CA HIS A 794 -6.22 -21.17 -12.34
C HIS A 794 -5.67 -22.50 -11.83
N LYS A 795 -5.13 -23.34 -12.73
CA LYS A 795 -4.50 -24.61 -12.33
C LYS A 795 -3.23 -24.37 -11.53
N VAL A 796 -2.37 -23.44 -11.96
CA VAL A 796 -1.14 -23.08 -11.21
C VAL A 796 -1.50 -22.53 -9.83
N LEU A 797 -2.48 -21.63 -9.74
CA LEU A 797 -2.95 -21.10 -8.45
C LEU A 797 -3.54 -22.18 -7.54
N ALA A 798 -4.23 -23.19 -8.10
CA ALA A 798 -4.74 -24.31 -7.32
C ALA A 798 -3.59 -25.20 -6.78
N ASP A 799 -2.54 -25.41 -7.57
CA ASP A 799 -1.35 -26.16 -7.16
C ASP A 799 -0.52 -25.40 -6.10
N GLU A 800 -0.38 -24.07 -6.24
CA GLU A 800 0.24 -23.20 -5.24
C GLU A 800 -0.55 -23.19 -3.93
N LYS A 801 -1.89 -23.05 -4.00
CA LYS A 801 -2.77 -23.14 -2.82
C LYS A 801 -2.54 -24.44 -2.06
N LYS A 802 -2.46 -25.57 -2.77
CA LYS A 802 -2.22 -26.88 -2.14
C LYS A 802 -0.83 -26.96 -1.49
N THR A 803 0.16 -26.31 -2.07
CA THR A 803 1.52 -26.22 -1.50
C THR A 803 1.50 -25.39 -0.22
N ILE A 804 0.85 -24.22 -0.24
CA ILE A 804 0.68 -23.36 0.94
C ILE A 804 -0.10 -24.08 2.04
N GLU A 805 -1.16 -24.81 1.71
CA GLU A 805 -1.91 -25.62 2.69
C GLU A 805 -0.99 -26.64 3.38
N SER A 806 -0.09 -27.29 2.63
CA SER A 806 0.89 -28.21 3.22
C SER A 806 1.94 -27.51 4.09
N GLU A 807 2.42 -26.33 3.70
CA GLU A 807 3.35 -25.52 4.50
C GLU A 807 2.69 -25.03 5.80
N VAL A 808 1.43 -24.59 5.74
CA VAL A 808 0.65 -24.18 6.90
C VAL A 808 0.46 -25.34 7.89
N ASP A 809 0.20 -26.55 7.40
CA ASP A 809 0.10 -27.72 8.26
C ASP A 809 1.45 -28.05 8.93
N THR A 810 2.58 -27.93 8.20
CA THR A 810 3.92 -28.12 8.81
C THR A 810 4.24 -27.06 9.87
N ILE A 811 3.91 -25.79 9.62
CA ILE A 811 4.10 -24.70 10.59
C ILE A 811 3.21 -24.92 11.82
N ARG A 812 1.98 -25.42 11.63
CA ARG A 812 1.07 -25.75 12.74
C ARG A 812 1.68 -26.85 13.63
N ASP A 813 2.28 -27.88 13.05
CA ASP A 813 2.96 -28.94 13.79
C ASP A 813 4.20 -28.43 14.52
N GLU A 814 5.01 -27.57 13.89
CA GLU A 814 6.14 -26.90 14.54
C GLU A 814 5.71 -26.01 15.71
N MET A 815 4.61 -25.27 15.53
CA MET A 815 4.04 -24.42 16.58
C MET A 815 3.56 -25.26 17.77
N ALA A 816 2.88 -26.38 17.53
CA ALA A 816 2.47 -27.32 18.58
C ALA A 816 3.68 -27.90 19.35
N ASN A 817 4.77 -28.22 18.64
CA ASN A 817 6.01 -28.68 19.26
C ASN A 817 6.67 -27.59 20.12
N LEU A 818 6.72 -26.34 19.64
CA LEU A 818 7.25 -25.21 20.40
C LEU A 818 6.40 -24.87 21.62
N GLU A 819 5.07 -24.96 21.52
CA GLU A 819 4.16 -24.81 22.66
C GLU A 819 4.40 -25.88 23.73
N SER A 820 4.55 -27.15 23.32
CA SER A 820 4.91 -28.24 24.22
C SER A 820 6.25 -28.00 24.93
N MET A 821 7.26 -27.54 24.18
CA MET A 821 8.57 -27.19 24.74
C MET A 821 8.48 -26.01 25.71
N ASN A 822 7.67 -24.99 25.41
CA ASN A 822 7.45 -23.85 26.28
C ASN A 822 6.77 -24.28 27.60
N ILE A 823 5.75 -25.14 27.54
CA ILE A 823 5.11 -25.72 28.74
C ILE A 823 6.15 -26.47 29.60
N SER A 824 7.03 -27.26 28.98
CA SER A 824 8.12 -27.95 29.68
C SER A 824 9.10 -26.98 30.36
N ILE A 825 9.49 -25.90 29.67
CA ILE A 825 10.38 -24.87 30.21
C ILE A 825 9.71 -24.12 31.38
N GLN A 826 8.42 -23.78 31.25
CA GLN A 826 7.67 -23.12 32.32
C GLN A 826 7.54 -24.01 33.57
N SER A 827 7.30 -25.31 33.39
CA SER A 827 7.29 -26.27 34.49
C SER A 827 8.66 -26.34 35.20
N ARG A 828 9.76 -26.43 34.44
CA ARG A 828 11.12 -26.39 35.01
C ARG A 828 11.43 -25.07 35.71
N LEU A 829 10.97 -23.95 35.17
CA LEU A 829 11.12 -22.63 35.80
C LEU A 829 10.41 -22.59 37.15
N GLN A 830 9.18 -23.12 37.22
CA GLN A 830 8.40 -23.19 38.44
C GLN A 830 9.08 -24.06 39.50
N GLU A 831 9.59 -25.24 39.14
CA GLU A 831 10.38 -26.09 40.05
C GLU A 831 11.63 -25.37 40.58
N LYS A 832 12.32 -24.59 39.73
CA LYS A 832 13.50 -23.82 40.16
C LYS A 832 13.13 -22.66 41.08
N LYS A 833 12.00 -21.99 40.86
CA LYS A 833 11.48 -20.95 41.78
C LYS A 833 11.17 -21.55 43.14
N GLU A 834 10.48 -22.69 43.20
CA GLU A 834 10.17 -23.37 44.44
C GLU A 834 11.43 -23.80 45.21
N LEU A 835 12.46 -24.28 44.49
CA LEU A 835 13.76 -24.61 45.08
C LEU A 835 14.47 -23.36 45.64
N ALA A 836 14.43 -22.24 44.90
CA ALA A 836 15.01 -20.98 45.34
C ALA A 836 14.33 -20.47 46.63
N GLU A 837 13.00 -20.48 46.69
CA GLU A 837 12.26 -20.13 47.91
C GLU A 837 12.58 -21.06 49.09
N GLN A 838 12.78 -22.35 48.84
CA GLN A 838 13.20 -23.29 49.89
C GLN A 838 14.61 -22.98 50.41
N LEU A 839 15.53 -22.56 49.53
CA LEU A 839 16.88 -22.15 49.90
C LEU A 839 16.87 -20.83 50.67
N GLU A 840 16.09 -19.83 50.24
CA GLU A 840 15.91 -18.58 50.98
C GLU A 840 15.36 -18.83 52.38
N ARG A 841 14.34 -19.70 52.52
CA ARG A 841 13.81 -20.11 53.83
C ARG A 841 14.87 -20.81 54.69
N LYS A 842 15.79 -21.58 54.11
CA LYS A 842 16.91 -22.21 54.83
C LYS A 842 17.96 -21.19 55.23
N MET A 843 18.30 -20.24 54.37
CA MET A 843 19.24 -19.15 54.67
C MET A 843 18.73 -18.30 55.82
N ALA A 844 17.46 -17.89 55.80
CA ALA A 844 16.85 -17.13 56.89
C ALA A 844 16.95 -17.88 58.24
N ARG A 845 16.68 -19.19 58.25
CA ARG A 845 16.84 -20.02 59.47
C ARG A 845 18.29 -20.12 59.94
N LEU A 846 19.26 -20.16 59.03
CA LEU A 846 20.68 -20.19 59.37
C LEU A 846 21.15 -18.83 59.91
N ASP A 847 20.66 -17.73 59.36
CA ASP A 847 20.94 -16.38 59.87
C ASP A 847 20.33 -16.19 61.27
N ASP A 848 19.10 -16.65 61.51
CA ASP A 848 18.49 -16.67 62.84
C ASP A 848 19.33 -17.52 63.82
N ALA A 849 19.80 -18.70 63.42
CA ALA A 849 20.67 -19.53 64.25
C ALA A 849 22.04 -18.86 64.52
N ALA A 850 22.60 -18.18 63.52
CA ALA A 850 23.87 -17.46 63.64
C ALA A 850 23.76 -16.26 64.58
N THR A 851 22.65 -15.50 64.52
CA THR A 851 22.40 -14.39 65.44
C THR A 851 22.21 -14.88 66.88
N VAL A 852 21.48 -15.98 67.10
CA VAL A 852 21.35 -16.61 68.42
C VAL A 852 22.71 -17.07 68.95
N SER A 853 23.54 -17.71 68.12
CA SER A 853 24.89 -18.16 68.51
C SER A 853 25.81 -16.98 68.83
N LYS A 854 25.73 -15.88 68.07
CA LYS A 854 26.47 -14.65 68.32
C LYS A 854 26.10 -14.03 69.66
N ASN A 855 24.80 -13.95 69.97
CA ASN A 855 24.32 -13.41 71.25
C ASN A 855 24.78 -14.28 72.42
N ALA A 856 24.71 -15.61 72.31
CA ALA A 856 25.22 -16.53 73.33
C ALA A 856 26.75 -16.39 73.56
N LEU A 857 27.51 -16.12 72.50
CA LEU A 857 28.95 -15.86 72.60
C LEU A 857 29.26 -14.52 73.28
N GLU A 858 28.46 -13.49 73.02
CA GLU A 858 28.55 -12.20 73.71
C GLU A 858 28.22 -12.32 75.20
N ASP A 859 27.17 -13.07 75.55
CA ASP A 859 26.83 -13.36 76.95
C ASP A 859 27.97 -14.08 77.68
N GLU A 860 28.60 -15.08 77.06
CA GLU A 860 29.76 -15.75 77.66
C GLU A 860 31.00 -14.85 77.78
N ARG A 861 31.20 -13.93 76.83
CA ARG A 861 32.25 -12.92 76.95
C ARG A 861 31.98 -11.97 78.12
N GLU A 862 30.73 -11.55 78.31
CA GLU A 862 30.30 -10.70 79.42
C GLU A 862 30.55 -11.40 80.78
N LYS A 863 30.16 -12.68 80.90
CA LYS A 863 30.44 -13.50 82.09
C LYS A 863 31.93 -13.64 82.36
N ARG A 864 32.75 -13.89 81.33
CA ARG A 864 34.22 -13.95 81.49
C ARG A 864 34.80 -12.62 81.97
N ARG A 865 34.30 -11.48 81.48
CA ARG A 865 34.71 -10.16 81.99
C ARG A 865 34.29 -9.93 83.44
N ALA A 866 33.15 -10.46 83.87
CA ALA A 866 32.73 -10.41 85.28
C ALA A 866 33.66 -11.24 86.16
N VAL A 867 33.93 -12.50 85.80
CA VAL A 867 34.85 -13.38 86.54
C VAL A 867 36.27 -12.81 86.60
N SER A 868 36.75 -12.18 85.52
CA SER A 868 38.05 -11.52 85.52
C SER A 868 38.12 -10.36 86.51
N ARG A 869 37.04 -9.58 86.66
CA ARG A 869 36.95 -8.50 87.65
C ARG A 869 36.97 -9.06 89.08
N ASP A 870 36.18 -10.10 89.35
CA ASP A 870 36.14 -10.76 90.65
C ASP A 870 37.52 -11.33 91.03
N LEU A 871 38.22 -11.92 90.06
CA LEU A 871 39.56 -12.48 90.27
C LEU A 871 40.62 -11.41 90.56
N ASP A 872 40.52 -10.24 89.91
CA ASP A 872 41.41 -9.11 90.22
C ASP A 872 41.12 -8.50 91.59
N ASP A 873 39.86 -8.44 92.02
CA ASP A 873 39.50 -8.00 93.36
C ASP A 873 39.97 -9.00 94.43
N LEU A 874 39.88 -10.31 94.15
CA LEU A 874 40.44 -11.35 95.01
C LEU A 874 41.97 -11.25 95.11
N ARG A 875 42.66 -10.94 94.01
CA ARG A 875 44.11 -10.69 94.01
C ARG A 875 44.49 -9.46 94.83
N LYS A 876 43.70 -8.38 94.79
CA LYS A 876 43.93 -7.20 95.64
C LYS A 876 43.73 -7.55 97.12
N ALA A 877 42.69 -8.31 97.45
CA ALA A 877 42.45 -8.78 98.81
C ALA A 877 43.59 -9.69 99.32
N HIS A 878 44.09 -10.58 98.46
CA HIS A 878 45.22 -11.45 98.80
C HIS A 878 46.51 -10.66 99.07
N ARG A 879 46.86 -9.69 98.21
CA ARG A 879 48.02 -8.81 98.45
C ARG A 879 47.90 -8.01 99.74
N LYS A 880 46.69 -7.58 100.09
CA LYS A 880 46.43 -6.90 101.36
C LYS A 880 46.69 -7.83 102.55
N LEU A 881 46.19 -9.07 102.50
CA LEU A 881 46.44 -10.07 103.52
C LEU A 881 47.93 -10.43 103.65
N GLU A 882 48.66 -10.55 102.54
CA GLU A 882 50.12 -10.76 102.55
C GLU A 882 50.85 -9.59 103.25
N SER A 883 50.44 -8.35 102.96
CA SER A 883 50.99 -7.17 103.63
C SER A 883 50.69 -7.15 105.13
N ASP A 884 49.47 -7.50 105.53
CA ASP A 884 49.06 -7.56 106.94
C ASP A 884 49.82 -8.68 107.68
N MET A 885 50.05 -9.82 107.03
CA MET A 885 50.85 -10.93 107.57
C MET A 885 52.31 -10.54 107.76
N ALA A 886 52.92 -9.87 106.77
CA ALA A 886 54.29 -9.37 106.88
C ALA A 886 54.44 -8.35 108.03
N MET A 887 53.45 -7.48 108.25
CA MET A 887 53.42 -6.57 109.40
C MET A 887 53.37 -7.31 110.74
N LEU A 888 52.55 -8.36 110.83
CA LEU A 888 52.47 -9.19 112.05
C LEU A 888 53.75 -9.99 112.30
N GLU A 889 54.42 -10.48 111.24
CA GLU A 889 55.73 -11.14 111.35
C GLU A 889 56.80 -10.18 111.88
N ILE A 890 56.82 -8.93 111.42
CA ILE A 890 57.73 -7.89 111.94
C ILE A 890 57.43 -7.62 113.42
N GLN A 891 56.17 -7.43 113.80
CA GLN A 891 55.81 -7.24 115.22
C GLN A 891 56.19 -8.44 116.10
N ALA A 892 56.03 -9.66 115.59
CA ALA A 892 56.44 -10.87 116.30
C ALA A 892 57.97 -10.95 116.45
N ALA A 893 58.74 -10.53 115.45
CA ALA A 893 60.19 -10.45 115.52
C ALA A 893 60.67 -9.38 116.51
N GLU A 894 60.02 -8.22 116.54
CA GLU A 894 60.28 -7.16 117.53
C GLU A 894 60.01 -7.65 118.96
N GLN A 895 58.88 -8.34 119.19
CA GLN A 895 58.60 -8.93 120.51
C GLN A 895 59.61 -10.01 120.91
N ARG A 896 60.10 -10.83 119.95
CA ARG A 896 61.15 -11.82 120.22
C ARG A 896 62.46 -11.15 120.64
N LEU A 897 62.87 -10.08 119.97
CA LEU A 897 64.04 -9.28 120.34
C LEU A 897 63.89 -8.66 121.74
N GLU A 898 62.69 -8.19 122.08
CA GLU A 898 62.41 -7.64 123.42
C GLU A 898 62.49 -8.72 124.52
N VAL A 899 62.05 -9.95 124.22
CA VAL A 899 62.19 -11.11 125.12
C VAL A 899 63.66 -11.51 125.26
N GLU A 900 64.42 -11.61 124.17
CA GLU A 900 65.85 -11.90 124.21
C GLU A 900 66.64 -10.85 125.03
N SER A 901 66.28 -9.57 124.91
CA SER A 901 66.85 -8.51 125.74
C SER A 901 66.56 -8.71 127.22
N LYS A 902 65.33 -9.08 127.58
CA LYS A 902 64.93 -9.34 128.98
C LYS A 902 65.61 -10.61 129.54
N ASP A 903 65.81 -11.64 128.72
CA ASP A 903 66.53 -12.85 129.09
C ASP A 903 68.03 -12.61 129.29
N GLU A 904 68.64 -11.69 128.54
CA GLU A 904 70.02 -11.26 128.75
C GLU A 904 70.18 -10.47 130.06
N ASP A 905 69.22 -9.61 130.38
CA ASP A 905 69.17 -8.90 131.67
C ASP A 905 68.97 -9.87 132.85
N LEU A 906 68.13 -10.90 132.68
CA LEU A 906 67.97 -11.98 133.65
C LEU A 906 69.28 -12.76 133.84
N ARG A 907 70.01 -13.08 132.77
CA ARG A 907 71.32 -13.75 132.87
C ARG A 907 72.36 -12.93 133.63
N LYS A 908 72.38 -11.60 133.45
CA LYS A 908 73.23 -10.71 134.26
C LYS A 908 72.83 -10.75 135.74
N CYS A 909 71.54 -10.69 136.05
CA CYS A 909 71.04 -10.84 137.43
C CYS A 909 71.40 -12.21 138.02
N GLU A 910 71.30 -13.30 137.26
CA GLU A 910 71.69 -14.63 137.70
C GLU A 910 73.20 -14.74 137.97
N GLU A 911 74.05 -14.09 137.17
CA GLU A 911 75.49 -14.01 137.42
C GLU A 911 75.84 -13.22 138.68
N GLU A 912 75.13 -12.11 138.95
CA GLU A 912 75.26 -11.37 140.21
C GLU A 912 74.83 -12.21 141.43
N ILE A 913 73.72 -12.96 141.32
CA ILE A 913 73.28 -13.88 142.36
C ILE A 913 74.33 -14.99 142.59
N ARG A 914 74.93 -15.52 141.51
CA ARG A 914 75.97 -16.55 141.59
C ARG A 914 77.24 -16.02 142.28
N HIS A 915 77.60 -14.76 142.01
CA HIS A 915 78.72 -14.08 142.66
C HIS A 915 78.46 -13.86 144.17
N LEU A 916 77.26 -13.39 144.54
CA LEU A 916 76.85 -13.20 145.94
C LEU A 916 76.77 -14.53 146.72
N THR A 917 76.29 -15.59 146.07
CA THR A 917 76.19 -16.94 146.69
C THR A 917 77.57 -17.52 146.99
N ASN A 918 78.56 -17.31 146.11
CA ASN A 918 79.94 -17.74 146.34
C ASN A 918 80.59 -17.01 147.51
N GLU A 919 80.22 -15.75 147.76
CA GLU A 919 80.79 -14.96 148.85
C GLU A 919 80.19 -15.32 150.22
N VAL A 920 78.90 -15.67 150.27
CA VAL A 920 78.25 -16.26 151.46
C VAL A 920 78.84 -17.64 151.80
N GLY A 921 79.16 -18.46 150.79
CA GLY A 921 79.80 -19.77 150.97
C GLY A 921 81.22 -19.69 151.57
N LYS A 922 81.95 -18.60 151.34
CA LYS A 922 83.26 -18.36 151.97
C LYS A 922 83.12 -17.92 153.43
N GLN A 923 82.09 -17.15 153.76
CA GLN A 923 81.82 -16.74 155.15
C GLN A 923 81.29 -17.89 156.02
N ALA A 924 80.51 -18.82 155.46
CA ALA A 924 80.05 -20.01 156.17
C ALA A 924 81.20 -21.00 156.49
N LYS A 925 82.24 -21.08 155.64
CA LYS A 925 83.43 -21.92 155.87
C LYS A 925 84.38 -21.38 156.93
N LEU A 926 84.35 -20.07 157.21
CA LEU A 926 85.15 -19.48 158.29
C LEU A 926 84.51 -19.67 159.67
N GLN A 927 83.17 -19.79 159.73
CA GLN A 927 82.43 -20.01 160.99
C GLN A 927 82.41 -21.48 161.44
N ALA A 928 82.75 -22.43 160.55
CA ALA A 928 82.84 -23.86 160.86
C ALA A 928 84.20 -24.32 161.43
N LEU A 929 85.21 -23.44 161.51
CA LEU A 929 86.58 -23.81 161.93
C LEU A 929 86.96 -23.34 163.35
N ILE A 930 86.08 -22.59 164.01
CA ILE A 930 86.26 -22.15 165.39
C ILE A 930 85.11 -22.71 166.21
N HIS A 931 85.45 -23.71 167.00
CA HIS A 931 84.69 -24.19 168.15
C HIS A 931 83.65 -25.29 167.95
N GLN A 932 83.92 -26.56 168.29
CA GLN A 932 85.18 -27.23 168.66
C GLN A 932 84.84 -28.70 168.98
N LEU A 933 85.80 -29.58 168.69
CA LEU A 933 86.20 -30.72 169.52
C LEU A 933 85.08 -31.58 170.15
N SER A 934 85.02 -32.81 169.63
CA SER A 934 84.56 -34.04 170.30
C SER A 934 83.12 -34.51 170.03
N SER A 935 83.04 -35.78 169.60
CA SER A 935 81.87 -36.67 169.42
C SER A 935 80.99 -36.41 168.18
N GLY A 936 80.66 -37.35 167.29
CA GLY A 936 80.96 -38.78 167.14
C GLY A 936 79.78 -39.51 166.48
N VAL A 937 80.04 -40.30 165.41
CA VAL A 937 79.27 -41.50 164.92
C VAL A 937 77.90 -41.19 164.24
N ASP A 938 77.41 -41.71 163.10
CA ASP A 938 77.76 -42.72 162.06
C ASP A 938 76.84 -42.53 160.80
N ASN A 939 77.31 -42.98 159.62
CA ASN A 939 76.62 -43.67 158.48
C ASN A 939 75.33 -43.11 157.80
N ASN A 940 74.92 -43.44 156.56
CA ASN A 940 75.48 -43.85 155.24
C ASN A 940 74.26 -44.12 154.30
N VAL A 941 74.41 -43.95 152.97
CA VAL A 941 73.70 -44.63 151.83
C VAL A 941 72.22 -44.23 151.46
N LYS A 942 71.88 -43.71 150.24
CA LYS A 942 71.74 -44.27 148.84
C LYS A 942 70.41 -45.07 148.65
N ILE A 943 69.55 -44.95 147.60
CA ILE A 943 69.55 -45.37 146.16
C ILE A 943 68.11 -45.05 145.63
N ASN A 944 67.77 -44.43 144.47
CA ASN A 944 67.87 -44.70 143.01
C ASN A 944 66.70 -45.47 142.33
N ASP A 945 66.56 -45.17 141.03
CA ASP A 945 65.80 -45.79 139.91
C ASP A 945 64.37 -45.23 139.64
N GLY A 946 63.92 -44.89 138.42
CA GLY A 946 64.45 -44.95 137.05
C GLY A 946 63.37 -45.45 136.05
N SER A 947 63.14 -44.79 134.89
CA SER A 947 62.80 -45.40 133.58
C SER A 947 62.54 -44.35 132.47
N PHE A 948 62.76 -44.74 131.21
CA PHE A 948 62.83 -43.94 129.97
C PHE A 948 62.25 -44.74 128.77
N LEU A 949 62.02 -44.04 127.63
CA LEU A 949 61.72 -44.43 126.22
C LEU A 949 60.26 -44.20 125.76
N GLY A 950 59.92 -43.72 124.54
CA GLY A 950 60.64 -43.29 123.31
C GLY A 950 59.63 -42.63 122.32
N ARG A 951 60.04 -41.67 121.45
CA ARG A 951 60.49 -41.76 120.02
C ARG A 951 59.47 -41.25 118.96
N ASP A 952 59.85 -40.11 118.38
CA ASP A 952 59.83 -39.57 117.00
C ASP A 952 58.64 -39.69 116.02
N LYS A 953 58.24 -38.50 115.53
CA LYS A 953 57.95 -38.16 114.14
C LYS A 953 58.65 -36.85 113.78
#